data_AF-A0A535I8A7-F1
#
_entry.id   AF-A0A535I8A7-F1
#
_cell.length_a   1.000
_cell.length_b   1.000
_cell.length_c   1.000
_cell.angle_alpha   90.00
_cell.angle_beta   90.00
_cell.angle_gamma   90.00
#
_symmetry.space_group_name_H-M   'P 1'
#
loop_
_entity.id
_entity.type
_entity.pdbx_description
1 polymer ?
#
loop_
_entity_poly.entity_id
_entity_poly.type
_entity_poly.pdbx_seq_one_letter_code
_entity_poly.pdbx_strand_id
1 'polypeptide(L)'
;MLAAVCLAFVAAQPARPAHLDSNPAASGPWLTRLNAWRASVGLPNLTENTTWSAGDASHAYYMVKTGLVTHGEDPANPYYTAAGDVAGQNSNIFVSSSTATTDSQSIDWWMAAPFHAMAMMDPRLSSTGFGSYRDTTTSPWQMGAAVDTSHGNSSALGLYTLPTFFPGNGSTEPLTSYSGNETPNPQAACPGYSGLPIFIEVGGNISTTAGAHTLSANGTLLNTCTIDSTNASFASYLTWRGAVILMPQNPLVSGTTYVVTLTVNLVPYTWSFTVGGGPTPASQQTVVKVAPNSGPSSGGTSVTITGTGFSNGTTAVKFGTAAAASFSVVNDTTITAVSPAQTVSSVDVTVTTASGTSGISPLDQFTFTGLTSYFQWFDLASVGMMNDNIHLLNTSGSTANVTVTMPGASGINVVLASGAQTHVSFGPGHIGGPVLVNADQSVLASQRVQFEQSFNEVWAKTAAQAVATSYINWYDKASNGMLNDNIHVLNPGGTTANVAITLPGAPTQNLSIAPGAESYATFPQGSIGGPVTVTSSQPVLASQRVQFQQSFNEVWAQGATQAASTSYINWYDKASNGMLNDNIHVLNPGLAAATVTISTPGATSQHLSVPAGGEAYANFPAGTIGGPVTVSSVQPVLASQRVQFAQSFNEVWAESASQASATSHVVWYDKASPGMMNDNIHILNPGGTAATVTVSLLGAPTQNLIVPAGGEAYATFPQGTIGGPVTVTVTSGPAVLASQRVQYYSSFNEIWTA
;
A
#
# COMPACT_ATOMS: atom_id res chain seq x y z
N MET A 1 32.57 51.71 -53.66
CA MET A 1 32.20 52.75 -52.69
C MET A 1 30.68 52.86 -52.74
N LEU A 2 29.85 52.15 -51.97
CA LEU A 2 29.77 51.83 -50.53
C LEU A 2 29.37 53.04 -49.65
N ALA A 3 28.11 53.06 -49.20
CA ALA A 3 27.59 53.49 -47.88
C ALA A 3 26.04 53.41 -47.92
N ALA A 4 25.40 52.31 -47.51
CA ALA A 4 25.09 51.86 -46.13
C ALA A 4 23.75 52.39 -45.62
N VAL A 5 22.72 51.55 -45.77
CA VAL A 5 21.40 51.63 -45.11
C VAL A 5 21.55 51.03 -43.71
N CYS A 6 21.17 51.78 -42.67
CA CYS A 6 21.09 51.28 -41.30
C CYS A 6 19.61 50.98 -40.98
N LEU A 7 19.22 49.70 -41.02
CA LEU A 7 17.96 49.23 -40.45
C LEU A 7 18.12 49.11 -38.94
N ALA A 8 17.32 49.86 -38.18
CA ALA A 8 17.13 49.60 -36.76
C ALA A 8 16.35 48.29 -36.60
N PHE A 9 16.97 47.31 -35.94
CA PHE A 9 16.31 46.09 -35.48
C PHE A 9 15.28 46.47 -34.41
N VAL A 10 13.99 46.39 -34.74
CA VAL A 10 12.95 46.14 -33.75
C VAL A 10 13.11 44.68 -33.35
N ALA A 11 13.50 44.42 -32.10
CA ALA A 11 13.51 43.07 -31.57
C ALA A 11 12.07 42.52 -31.65
N ALA A 12 11.87 41.53 -32.51
CA ALA A 12 10.62 40.78 -32.57
C ALA A 12 10.39 40.14 -31.20
N GLN A 13 9.23 40.42 -30.58
CA GLN A 13 8.77 39.65 -29.45
C GLN A 13 8.78 38.16 -29.84
N PRO A 14 9.24 37.25 -28.97
CA PRO A 14 9.22 35.83 -29.26
C PRO A 14 7.79 35.42 -29.57
N ALA A 15 7.61 34.69 -30.69
CA ALA A 15 6.35 34.05 -31.02
C ALA A 15 5.91 33.22 -29.80
N ARG A 16 4.79 33.63 -29.19
CA ARG A 16 4.22 32.97 -28.02
C ARG A 16 3.82 31.56 -28.43
N PRO A 17 3.96 30.54 -27.56
CA PRO A 17 3.47 29.20 -27.87
C PRO A 17 1.97 29.30 -28.11
N ALA A 18 1.60 29.25 -29.39
CA ALA A 18 0.25 28.95 -29.83
C ALA A 18 -0.10 27.57 -29.26
N HIS A 19 -1.35 27.43 -28.84
CA HIS A 19 -2.07 26.18 -28.64
C HIS A 19 -1.33 24.93 -29.18
N LEU A 20 -1.04 23.96 -28.31
CA LEU A 20 -1.24 22.56 -28.71
C LEU A 20 -2.75 22.36 -28.82
N ASP A 21 -3.23 22.82 -29.97
CA ASP A 21 -4.46 22.53 -30.70
C ASP A 21 -4.66 23.71 -31.67
N SER A 22 -3.88 23.69 -32.74
CA SER A 22 -4.00 24.59 -33.88
C SER A 22 -5.27 24.28 -34.68
N ASN A 23 -6.42 24.61 -34.08
CA ASN A 23 -7.67 24.94 -34.75
C ASN A 23 -8.63 25.47 -33.67
N PRO A 24 -9.12 26.72 -33.72
CA PRO A 24 -10.29 27.08 -32.93
C PRO A 24 -11.46 26.29 -33.53
N ALA A 25 -11.69 25.08 -33.02
CA ALA A 25 -12.95 24.41 -33.22
C ALA A 25 -14.00 25.30 -32.56
N ALA A 26 -14.95 25.82 -33.35
CA ALA A 26 -16.19 26.32 -32.80
C ALA A 26 -16.75 25.22 -31.87
N SER A 27 -16.95 25.54 -30.59
CA SER A 27 -17.37 24.66 -29.48
C SER A 27 -16.29 23.82 -28.77
N GLY A 28 -15.46 24.46 -27.95
CA GLY A 28 -14.69 23.75 -26.92
C GLY A 28 -15.59 23.09 -25.84
N PRO A 29 -15.05 22.19 -25.00
CA PRO A 29 -15.78 21.55 -23.89
C PRO A 29 -16.44 22.54 -22.91
N TRP A 30 -15.82 23.70 -22.71
CA TRP A 30 -16.33 24.76 -21.82
C TRP A 30 -17.67 25.35 -22.30
N LEU A 31 -17.81 25.63 -23.60
CA LEU A 31 -19.01 26.27 -24.15
C LEU A 31 -20.18 25.29 -24.13
N THR A 32 -19.90 24.02 -24.41
CA THR A 32 -20.87 22.93 -24.27
C THR A 32 -21.36 22.86 -22.83
N ARG A 33 -20.47 22.95 -21.84
CA ARG A 33 -20.83 22.92 -20.42
C ARG A 33 -21.64 24.16 -19.99
N LEU A 34 -21.23 25.35 -20.41
CA LEU A 34 -21.96 26.59 -20.14
C LEU A 34 -23.37 26.55 -20.74
N ASN A 35 -23.48 26.11 -22.00
CA ASN A 35 -24.78 25.98 -22.66
C ASN A 35 -25.66 24.90 -22.02
N ALA A 36 -25.08 23.85 -21.43
CA ALA A 36 -25.85 22.89 -20.63
C ALA A 36 -26.46 23.54 -19.37
N TRP A 37 -25.71 24.41 -18.68
CA TRP A 37 -26.24 25.20 -17.58
C TRP A 37 -27.34 26.16 -18.02
N ARG A 38 -27.16 26.86 -19.14
CA ARG A 38 -28.19 27.75 -19.70
C ARG A 38 -29.45 26.98 -20.11
N ALA A 39 -29.29 25.81 -20.72
CA ALA A 39 -30.41 24.93 -21.07
C ALA A 39 -31.19 24.47 -19.81
N SER A 40 -30.51 24.25 -18.68
CA SER A 40 -31.15 23.83 -17.42
C SER A 40 -32.13 24.86 -16.85
N VAL A 41 -31.98 26.14 -17.24
CA VAL A 41 -32.87 27.24 -16.87
C VAL A 41 -33.73 27.75 -18.04
N GLY A 42 -33.73 27.03 -19.17
CA GLY A 42 -34.56 27.34 -20.34
C GLY A 42 -34.04 28.46 -21.25
N LEU A 43 -32.75 28.78 -21.17
CA LEU A 43 -32.13 29.84 -21.97
C LEU A 43 -31.51 29.32 -23.28
N PRO A 44 -31.42 30.18 -24.32
CA PRO A 44 -30.78 29.81 -25.57
C PRO A 44 -29.26 29.64 -25.40
N ASN A 45 -28.70 28.80 -26.26
CA ASN A 45 -27.26 28.60 -26.37
C ASN A 45 -26.55 29.89 -26.79
N LEU A 46 -25.39 30.13 -26.20
CA LEU A 46 -24.46 31.19 -26.59
C LEU A 46 -23.58 30.74 -27.74
N THR A 47 -23.13 31.72 -28.53
CA THR A 47 -22.06 31.56 -29.53
C THR A 47 -20.74 32.12 -29.01
N GLU A 48 -19.64 31.43 -29.30
CA GLU A 48 -18.31 31.94 -28.96
C GLU A 48 -17.89 33.10 -29.86
N ASN A 49 -17.39 34.17 -29.25
CA ASN A 49 -16.62 35.21 -29.91
C ASN A 49 -15.13 34.99 -29.62
N THR A 50 -14.39 34.52 -30.62
CA THR A 50 -12.97 34.18 -30.49
C THR A 50 -12.07 35.38 -30.17
N THR A 51 -12.51 36.61 -30.46
CA THR A 51 -11.77 37.82 -30.07
C THR A 51 -11.84 38.04 -28.57
N TRP A 52 -13.01 37.81 -27.97
CA TRP A 52 -13.20 37.91 -26.53
C TRP A 52 -12.47 36.77 -25.81
N SER A 53 -12.57 35.52 -26.32
CA SER A 53 -11.79 34.38 -25.81
C SER A 53 -10.27 34.64 -25.78
N ALA A 54 -9.72 35.30 -26.80
CA ALA A 54 -8.30 35.67 -26.82
C ALA A 54 -7.94 36.73 -25.75
N GLY A 55 -8.84 37.67 -25.48
CA GLY A 55 -8.73 38.61 -24.36
C GLY A 55 -8.78 37.88 -23.02
N ASP A 56 -9.76 37.02 -22.81
CA ASP A 56 -9.94 36.21 -21.60
C ASP A 56 -8.70 35.35 -21.31
N ALA A 57 -8.10 34.75 -22.33
CA ALA A 57 -6.87 33.96 -22.18
C ALA A 57 -5.67 34.83 -21.80
N SER A 58 -5.61 36.05 -22.32
CA SER A 58 -4.58 37.03 -21.95
C SER A 58 -4.74 37.49 -20.50
N HIS A 59 -5.97 37.66 -20.04
CA HIS A 59 -6.27 38.00 -18.66
C HIS A 59 -5.98 36.85 -17.68
N ALA A 60 -6.35 35.62 -18.05
CA ALA A 60 -6.00 34.42 -17.31
C ALA A 60 -4.47 34.26 -17.16
N TYR A 61 -3.72 34.58 -18.21
CA TYR A 61 -2.26 34.62 -18.18
C TYR A 61 -1.75 35.68 -17.18
N TYR A 62 -2.32 36.89 -17.19
CA TYR A 62 -1.97 37.95 -16.25
C TYR A 62 -2.16 37.50 -14.79
N MET A 63 -3.33 36.94 -14.46
CA MET A 63 -3.63 36.47 -13.09
C MET A 63 -2.64 35.40 -12.63
N VAL A 64 -2.34 34.42 -13.48
CA VAL A 64 -1.38 33.36 -13.15
C VAL A 64 0.04 33.91 -13.00
N LYS A 65 0.49 34.82 -13.87
CA LYS A 65 1.87 35.32 -13.82
C LYS A 65 2.11 36.32 -12.70
N THR A 66 1.09 37.07 -12.30
CA THR A 66 1.19 38.04 -11.20
C THR A 66 0.83 37.44 -9.84
N GLY A 67 0.07 36.35 -9.83
CA GLY A 67 -0.52 35.78 -8.62
C GLY A 67 -1.73 36.57 -8.09
N LEU A 68 -2.19 37.60 -8.81
CA LEU A 68 -3.30 38.45 -8.42
C LEU A 68 -4.64 37.90 -8.95
N VAL A 69 -5.66 37.92 -8.10
CA VAL A 69 -7.06 37.64 -8.50
C VAL A 69 -7.77 38.98 -8.59
N THR A 70 -7.92 39.50 -9.81
CA THR A 70 -8.40 40.86 -10.07
C THR A 70 -9.11 40.91 -11.42
N HIS A 71 -10.07 41.81 -11.56
CA HIS A 71 -10.73 42.09 -12.86
C HIS A 71 -9.95 43.11 -13.71
N GLY A 72 -9.15 43.99 -13.10
CA GLY A 72 -8.36 45.00 -13.81
C GLY A 72 -6.88 44.65 -13.84
N GLU A 73 -6.20 44.99 -14.92
CA GLU A 73 -4.75 44.84 -15.06
C GLU A 73 -4.03 46.17 -14.87
N ASP A 74 -2.87 46.15 -14.21
CA ASP A 74 -1.98 47.31 -14.11
C ASP A 74 -1.16 47.50 -15.40
N PRO A 75 -1.31 48.63 -16.14
CA PRO A 75 -0.53 48.92 -17.36
C PRO A 75 1.00 48.97 -17.16
N ALA A 76 1.47 49.12 -15.92
CA ALA A 76 2.90 49.10 -15.60
C ALA A 76 3.47 47.67 -15.49
N ASN A 77 2.63 46.64 -15.43
CA ASN A 77 3.06 45.25 -15.27
C ASN A 77 3.52 44.63 -16.61
N PRO A 78 4.63 43.87 -16.66
CA PRO A 78 5.15 43.29 -17.90
C PRO A 78 4.22 42.26 -18.56
N TYR A 79 3.23 41.73 -17.84
CA TYR A 79 2.25 40.78 -18.37
C TYR A 79 0.96 41.45 -18.87
N TYR A 80 0.84 42.77 -18.72
CA TYR A 80 -0.33 43.54 -19.15
C TYR A 80 -0.63 43.42 -20.64
N THR A 81 -1.92 43.32 -20.97
CA THR A 81 -2.40 43.55 -22.33
C THR A 81 -3.70 44.36 -22.32
N ALA A 82 -3.85 45.31 -23.24
CA ALA A 82 -5.09 46.09 -23.35
C ALA A 82 -6.32 45.21 -23.62
N ALA A 83 -6.16 44.10 -24.34
CA ALA A 83 -7.23 43.13 -24.57
C ALA A 83 -7.57 42.31 -23.33
N GLY A 84 -6.57 41.92 -22.53
CA GLY A 84 -6.76 41.21 -21.27
C GLY A 84 -7.43 42.08 -20.21
N ASP A 85 -7.03 43.35 -20.08
CA ASP A 85 -7.67 44.28 -19.15
C ASP A 85 -9.16 44.51 -19.48
N VAL A 86 -9.48 44.71 -20.76
CA VAL A 86 -10.88 44.82 -21.20
C VAL A 86 -11.64 43.52 -20.95
N ALA A 87 -11.04 42.36 -21.20
CA ALA A 87 -11.70 41.08 -20.95
C ALA A 87 -11.96 40.85 -19.46
N GLY A 88 -10.96 41.03 -18.59
CA GLY A 88 -11.09 40.86 -17.15
C GLY A 88 -12.21 41.68 -16.52
N GLN A 89 -12.39 42.93 -16.96
CA GLN A 89 -13.45 43.83 -16.48
C GLN A 89 -14.86 43.41 -16.92
N ASN A 90 -14.96 42.52 -17.92
CA ASN A 90 -16.20 42.06 -18.53
C ASN A 90 -16.50 40.58 -18.24
N SER A 91 -15.61 39.91 -17.51
CA SER A 91 -15.64 38.48 -17.32
C SER A 91 -15.80 38.08 -15.85
N ASN A 92 -16.44 36.94 -15.62
CA ASN A 92 -16.25 36.20 -14.37
C ASN A 92 -14.82 35.64 -14.38
N ILE A 93 -14.12 35.65 -13.23
CA ILE A 93 -12.73 35.21 -13.11
C ILE A 93 -12.58 34.05 -12.12
N PHE A 94 -11.59 33.19 -12.36
CA PHE A 94 -11.32 31.99 -11.57
C PHE A 94 -9.81 31.73 -11.55
N VAL A 95 -9.32 31.22 -10.42
CA VAL A 95 -7.96 30.72 -10.28
C VAL A 95 -7.94 29.37 -9.55
N SER A 96 -6.95 28.55 -9.86
CA SER A 96 -6.72 27.26 -9.19
C SER A 96 -5.24 27.02 -8.96
N SER A 97 -4.92 26.36 -7.85
CA SER A 97 -3.56 25.92 -7.52
C SER A 97 -3.17 24.62 -8.23
N SER A 98 -3.96 24.15 -9.22
CA SER A 98 -3.70 22.93 -9.97
C SER A 98 -3.84 23.15 -11.48
N THR A 99 -2.81 22.76 -12.25
CA THR A 99 -2.92 22.68 -13.72
C THR A 99 -3.92 21.64 -14.21
N ALA A 100 -4.32 20.68 -13.35
CA ALA A 100 -5.27 19.64 -13.69
C ALA A 100 -6.75 20.10 -13.63
N THR A 101 -7.03 21.30 -13.10
CA THR A 101 -8.38 21.86 -13.16
C THR A 101 -8.77 22.06 -14.63
N THR A 102 -9.92 21.56 -15.05
CA THR A 102 -10.43 21.68 -16.42
C THR A 102 -11.23 22.96 -16.60
N ASP A 103 -11.40 23.40 -17.85
CA ASP A 103 -12.19 24.59 -18.16
C ASP A 103 -13.67 24.41 -17.78
N SER A 104 -14.21 23.21 -17.97
CA SER A 104 -15.57 22.86 -17.53
C SER A 104 -15.73 22.93 -16.01
N GLN A 105 -14.69 22.61 -15.24
CA GLN A 105 -14.72 22.76 -13.78
C GLN A 105 -14.74 24.23 -13.34
N SER A 106 -14.03 25.13 -14.04
CA SER A 106 -14.17 26.57 -13.78
C SER A 106 -15.60 27.07 -14.06
N ILE A 107 -16.23 26.59 -15.13
CA ILE A 107 -17.63 26.89 -15.44
C ILE A 107 -18.57 26.44 -14.31
N ASP A 108 -18.38 25.23 -13.80
CA ASP A 108 -19.22 24.69 -12.72
C ASP A 108 -19.02 25.41 -11.39
N TRP A 109 -17.80 25.88 -11.12
CA TRP A 109 -17.49 26.58 -9.88
C TRP A 109 -18.28 27.87 -9.73
N TRP A 110 -18.39 28.65 -10.82
CA TRP A 110 -19.15 29.89 -10.85
C TRP A 110 -20.65 29.68 -10.64
N MET A 111 -21.20 28.51 -11.02
CA MET A 111 -22.63 28.23 -10.88
C MET A 111 -23.09 28.05 -9.42
N ALA A 112 -22.15 27.76 -8.51
CA ALA A 112 -22.44 27.68 -7.08
C ALA A 112 -22.33 29.05 -6.36
N ALA A 113 -22.03 30.13 -7.08
CA ALA A 113 -21.85 31.48 -6.56
C ALA A 113 -22.86 32.43 -7.22
N PRO A 114 -23.79 33.07 -6.47
CA PRO A 114 -24.97 33.70 -7.07
C PRO A 114 -24.65 34.84 -8.05
N PHE A 115 -23.67 35.69 -7.76
CA PHE A 115 -23.36 36.83 -8.63
C PHE A 115 -22.69 36.41 -9.93
N HIS A 116 -21.81 35.40 -9.88
CA HIS A 116 -21.23 34.81 -11.09
C HIS A 116 -22.28 34.02 -11.89
N ALA A 117 -23.08 33.19 -11.22
CA ALA A 117 -24.13 32.39 -11.84
C ALA A 117 -25.18 33.26 -12.56
N MET A 118 -25.68 34.32 -11.90
CA MET A 118 -26.58 35.30 -12.52
C MET A 118 -25.97 35.94 -13.78
N ALA A 119 -24.68 36.29 -13.75
CA ALA A 119 -24.01 36.85 -14.91
C ALA A 119 -23.98 35.88 -16.11
N MET A 120 -23.75 34.59 -15.85
CA MET A 120 -23.73 33.54 -16.87
C MET A 120 -25.13 33.17 -17.38
N MET A 121 -26.15 33.33 -16.52
CA MET A 121 -27.56 33.04 -16.82
C MET A 121 -28.35 34.27 -17.31
N ASP A 122 -27.69 35.40 -17.59
CA ASP A 122 -28.39 36.58 -18.10
C ASP A 122 -29.07 36.25 -19.46
N PRO A 123 -30.39 36.47 -19.60
CA PRO A 123 -31.10 36.23 -20.85
C PRO A 123 -30.69 37.13 -22.00
N ARG A 124 -30.10 38.30 -21.70
CA ARG A 124 -29.64 39.24 -22.72
C ARG A 124 -28.34 38.79 -23.38
N LEU A 125 -27.60 37.88 -22.74
CA LEU A 125 -26.33 37.35 -23.22
C LEU A 125 -26.60 36.46 -24.43
N SER A 126 -26.05 36.86 -25.59
CA SER A 126 -26.22 36.17 -26.87
C SER A 126 -24.92 35.57 -27.43
N SER A 127 -23.78 36.09 -26.98
CA SER A 127 -22.44 35.63 -27.32
C SER A 127 -21.52 35.78 -26.10
N THR A 128 -20.43 35.01 -26.04
CA THR A 128 -19.49 34.99 -24.91
C THR A 128 -18.08 34.64 -25.39
N GLY A 129 -17.07 34.90 -24.58
CA GLY A 129 -15.69 34.45 -24.74
C GLY A 129 -15.28 33.64 -23.51
N PHE A 130 -14.30 32.76 -23.68
CA PHE A 130 -13.65 32.08 -22.56
C PHE A 130 -12.18 31.88 -22.86
N GLY A 131 -11.36 32.06 -21.84
CA GLY A 131 -9.94 31.77 -21.94
C GLY A 131 -9.36 31.34 -20.62
N SER A 132 -8.42 30.41 -20.68
CA SER A 132 -7.70 29.91 -19.52
C SER A 132 -6.21 29.80 -19.79
N TYR A 133 -5.41 29.85 -18.74
CA TYR A 133 -3.97 29.70 -18.80
C TYR A 133 -3.50 28.79 -17.67
N ARG A 134 -2.50 27.95 -17.94
CA ARG A 134 -1.90 27.01 -16.98
C ARG A 134 -0.39 27.13 -16.96
N ASP A 135 0.17 27.08 -15.76
CA ASP A 135 1.61 27.16 -15.53
C ASP A 135 2.00 26.32 -14.32
N THR A 136 3.13 25.61 -14.43
CA THR A 136 3.70 24.77 -13.36
C THR A 136 4.83 25.47 -12.60
N THR A 137 5.24 26.66 -13.04
CA THR A 137 6.33 27.44 -12.44
C THR A 137 5.82 28.36 -11.32
N THR A 138 6.72 28.80 -10.43
CA THR A 138 6.41 29.50 -9.17
C THR A 138 5.48 30.70 -9.31
N SER A 139 4.19 30.44 -9.08
CA SER A 139 3.09 31.36 -8.83
C SER A 139 2.16 30.71 -7.78
N PRO A 140 1.47 31.49 -6.92
CA PRO A 140 0.46 30.92 -6.01
C PRO A 140 -0.69 30.22 -6.74
N TRP A 141 -0.91 30.52 -8.04
CA TRP A 141 -1.92 29.90 -8.88
C TRP A 141 -1.28 29.21 -10.07
N GLN A 142 -1.69 27.97 -10.34
CA GLN A 142 -1.23 27.19 -11.47
C GLN A 142 -2.18 27.24 -12.67
N MET A 143 -3.40 27.75 -12.45
CA MET A 143 -4.41 27.95 -13.49
C MET A 143 -5.19 29.24 -13.23
N GLY A 144 -5.50 29.96 -14.29
CA GLY A 144 -6.45 31.07 -14.31
C GLY A 144 -7.45 30.87 -15.44
N ALA A 145 -8.66 31.39 -15.27
CA ALA A 145 -9.70 31.41 -16.31
C ALA A 145 -10.58 32.67 -16.20
N ALA A 146 -11.10 33.09 -17.34
CA ALA A 146 -12.08 34.15 -17.47
C ALA A 146 -13.19 33.75 -18.46
N VAL A 147 -14.45 34.10 -18.16
CA VAL A 147 -15.59 33.95 -19.07
C VAL A 147 -16.36 35.26 -19.22
N ASP A 148 -16.51 35.73 -20.45
CA ASP A 148 -17.21 36.98 -20.76
C ASP A 148 -18.71 36.87 -20.48
N THR A 149 -19.24 37.77 -19.65
CA THR A 149 -20.65 37.78 -19.27
C THR A 149 -21.33 39.13 -19.55
N SER A 150 -20.67 40.04 -20.25
CA SER A 150 -21.16 41.42 -20.43
C SER A 150 -21.18 41.88 -21.88
N HIS A 151 -20.16 41.59 -22.70
CA HIS A 151 -20.08 42.16 -24.05
C HIS A 151 -21.20 41.66 -24.97
N GLY A 152 -21.65 40.43 -24.76
CA GLY A 152 -22.75 39.83 -25.53
C GLY A 152 -24.15 40.22 -25.06
N ASN A 153 -24.28 41.08 -24.04
CA ASN A 153 -25.58 41.54 -23.54
C ASN A 153 -26.19 42.56 -24.49
N SER A 154 -27.39 42.26 -25.00
CA SER A 154 -28.18 43.23 -25.75
C SER A 154 -28.61 44.42 -24.87
N SER A 155 -28.78 45.59 -25.48
CA SER A 155 -29.24 46.82 -24.82
C SER A 155 -30.74 46.84 -24.48
N ALA A 156 -31.44 45.70 -24.55
CA ALA A 156 -32.85 45.61 -24.22
C ALA A 156 -33.06 45.92 -22.72
N LEU A 157 -33.79 47.00 -22.44
CA LEU A 157 -34.14 47.49 -21.11
C LEU A 157 -35.58 47.10 -20.79
N GLY A 158 -35.83 46.58 -19.58
CA GLY A 158 -37.19 46.26 -19.11
C GLY A 158 -37.39 44.80 -18.70
N LEU A 159 -38.66 44.44 -18.44
CA LEU A 159 -39.05 43.12 -17.95
C LEU A 159 -38.74 42.04 -18.99
N TYR A 160 -38.21 40.90 -18.53
CA TYR A 160 -38.06 39.73 -19.37
C TYR A 160 -39.42 39.13 -19.69
N THR A 161 -39.60 38.67 -20.93
CA THR A 161 -40.81 37.97 -21.37
C THR A 161 -41.08 36.71 -20.55
N LEU A 162 -40.01 36.07 -20.06
CA LEU A 162 -40.04 34.99 -19.07
C LEU A 162 -38.93 35.24 -18.05
N PRO A 163 -39.22 35.13 -16.74
CA PRO A 163 -38.18 35.22 -15.71
C PRO A 163 -37.22 34.02 -15.78
N THR A 164 -35.95 34.25 -15.46
CA THR A 164 -34.97 33.17 -15.28
C THR A 164 -35.00 32.71 -13.83
N PHE A 165 -35.13 31.40 -13.61
CA PHE A 165 -35.03 30.80 -12.28
C PHE A 165 -33.76 29.98 -12.21
N PHE A 166 -33.04 30.08 -11.09
CA PHE A 166 -31.95 29.18 -10.77
C PHE A 166 -32.11 28.65 -9.34
N PRO A 167 -32.11 27.32 -9.14
CA PRO A 167 -32.22 26.29 -10.17
C PRO A 167 -33.51 26.43 -11.01
N GLY A 168 -33.47 25.94 -12.25
CA GLY A 168 -34.55 26.07 -13.23
C GLY A 168 -35.86 25.39 -12.83
N ASN A 169 -36.98 25.87 -13.36
CA ASN A 169 -38.28 25.27 -13.08
C ASN A 169 -38.40 23.87 -13.72
N GLY A 170 -38.68 22.86 -12.91
CA GLY A 170 -38.70 21.44 -13.27
C GLY A 170 -37.31 20.85 -13.50
N SER A 171 -36.23 21.59 -13.19
CA SER A 171 -34.88 21.13 -13.47
C SER A 171 -34.35 20.17 -12.38
N THR A 172 -33.24 19.53 -12.74
CA THR A 172 -32.47 18.65 -11.86
C THR A 172 -31.12 19.32 -11.59
N GLU A 173 -30.89 19.71 -10.33
CA GLU A 173 -29.76 20.52 -9.87
C GLU A 173 -28.68 19.64 -9.21
N PRO A 174 -27.46 19.58 -9.76
CA PRO A 174 -26.37 18.83 -9.14
C PRO A 174 -25.71 19.53 -7.94
N LEU A 175 -25.88 20.84 -7.77
CA LEU A 175 -25.27 21.62 -6.69
C LEU A 175 -26.12 21.62 -5.42
N THR A 176 -25.48 21.68 -4.26
CA THR A 176 -26.15 21.63 -2.95
C THR A 176 -25.83 22.82 -2.05
N SER A 177 -24.70 23.48 -2.27
CA SER A 177 -24.18 24.51 -1.37
C SER A 177 -23.57 25.68 -2.14
N TYR A 178 -23.51 26.83 -1.48
CA TYR A 178 -22.71 27.96 -1.92
C TYR A 178 -21.20 27.60 -1.91
N SER A 179 -20.47 27.92 -2.98
CA SER A 179 -19.05 27.58 -3.13
C SER A 179 -18.10 28.45 -2.30
N GLY A 180 -18.55 29.60 -1.81
CA GLY A 180 -17.70 30.56 -1.12
C GLY A 180 -16.82 31.40 -2.06
N ASN A 181 -16.02 32.30 -1.48
CA ASN A 181 -15.01 33.10 -2.19
C ASN A 181 -15.54 33.94 -3.37
N GLU A 182 -16.79 34.40 -3.31
CA GLU A 182 -17.36 35.35 -4.26
C GLU A 182 -17.25 36.79 -3.77
N THR A 183 -17.03 37.71 -4.71
CA THR A 183 -17.15 39.16 -4.48
C THR A 183 -18.16 39.74 -5.46
N PRO A 184 -19.25 40.38 -5.00
CA PRO A 184 -19.59 40.64 -3.60
C PRO A 184 -20.06 39.37 -2.87
N ASN A 185 -19.74 39.24 -1.58
CA ASN A 185 -20.07 38.02 -0.81
C ASN A 185 -21.53 38.05 -0.32
N PRO A 186 -22.43 37.14 -0.76
CA PRO A 186 -23.84 37.10 -0.32
C PRO A 186 -23.99 36.86 1.19
N GLN A 187 -23.02 36.20 1.84
CA GLN A 187 -23.06 35.95 3.29
C GLN A 187 -22.91 37.22 4.12
N ALA A 188 -22.50 38.35 3.54
CA ALA A 188 -22.52 39.63 4.24
C ALA A 188 -23.95 40.10 4.55
N ALA A 189 -24.93 39.77 3.69
CA ALA A 189 -26.36 39.96 3.99
C ALA A 189 -26.99 38.76 4.72
N CYS A 190 -26.47 37.55 4.46
CA CYS A 190 -27.00 36.30 4.99
C CYS A 190 -25.96 35.51 5.80
N PRO A 191 -25.53 36.00 6.97
CA PRO A 191 -24.49 35.35 7.76
C PRO A 191 -24.95 33.98 8.27
N GLY A 192 -24.10 32.96 8.10
CA GLY A 192 -24.39 31.58 8.52
C GLY A 192 -25.28 30.76 7.57
N TYR A 193 -25.60 31.30 6.38
CA TYR A 193 -26.31 30.59 5.33
C TYR A 193 -25.32 29.98 4.33
N SER A 194 -25.41 28.68 4.10
CA SER A 194 -24.48 27.94 3.22
C SER A 194 -25.16 27.07 2.18
N GLY A 195 -26.50 27.07 2.12
CA GLY A 195 -27.24 26.38 1.07
C GLY A 195 -26.96 26.94 -0.31
N LEU A 196 -27.26 26.15 -1.35
CA LEU A 196 -27.19 26.62 -2.73
C LEU A 196 -28.06 27.88 -2.88
N PRO A 197 -27.51 29.00 -3.33
CA PRO A 197 -28.28 30.19 -3.64
C PRO A 197 -29.34 29.90 -4.69
N ILE A 198 -30.56 30.34 -4.41
CA ILE A 198 -31.69 30.27 -5.32
C ILE A 198 -31.97 31.69 -5.80
N PHE A 199 -32.13 31.95 -7.08
CA PHE A 199 -32.43 33.29 -7.57
C PHE A 199 -33.47 33.32 -8.68
N ILE A 200 -34.08 34.49 -8.83
CA ILE A 200 -34.94 34.86 -9.95
C ILE A 200 -34.40 36.15 -10.58
N GLU A 201 -34.39 36.21 -11.92
CA GLU A 201 -34.14 37.44 -12.67
C GLU A 201 -35.39 37.81 -13.47
N VAL A 202 -35.94 39.01 -13.24
CA VAL A 202 -37.20 39.44 -13.86
C VAL A 202 -37.03 40.48 -14.97
N GLY A 203 -35.84 41.07 -15.13
CA GLY A 203 -35.59 42.03 -16.20
C GLY A 203 -34.32 42.86 -16.04
N GLY A 204 -33.79 43.37 -17.16
CA GLY A 204 -32.58 44.20 -17.14
C GLY A 204 -32.86 45.62 -16.64
N ASN A 205 -32.04 46.12 -15.70
CA ASN A 205 -32.14 47.45 -15.09
C ASN A 205 -33.46 47.70 -14.35
N ILE A 206 -33.90 46.73 -13.54
CA ILE A 206 -35.10 46.80 -12.71
C ILE A 206 -34.73 46.72 -11.24
N SER A 207 -35.17 47.69 -10.43
CA SER A 207 -35.04 47.56 -8.97
C SER A 207 -36.08 46.56 -8.46
N THR A 208 -35.65 45.61 -7.64
CA THR A 208 -36.50 44.56 -7.07
C THR A 208 -36.74 44.75 -5.58
N THR A 209 -37.94 44.41 -5.13
CA THR A 209 -38.30 44.25 -3.73
C THR A 209 -38.94 42.88 -3.54
N ALA A 210 -38.38 42.09 -2.64
CA ALA A 210 -38.88 40.78 -2.25
C ALA A 210 -40.02 40.92 -1.24
N GLY A 211 -41.14 40.25 -1.52
CA GLY A 211 -42.30 40.15 -0.64
C GLY A 211 -42.37 38.80 0.06
N ALA A 212 -43.59 38.27 0.20
CA ALA A 212 -43.83 36.96 0.79
C ALA A 212 -43.06 35.86 0.04
N HIS A 213 -42.33 35.02 0.78
CA HIS A 213 -41.51 33.95 0.21
C HIS A 213 -41.45 32.72 1.11
N THR A 214 -41.28 31.55 0.49
CA THR A 214 -41.02 30.28 1.17
C THR A 214 -40.14 29.38 0.30
N LEU A 215 -39.35 28.53 0.96
CA LEU A 215 -38.69 27.37 0.37
C LEU A 215 -39.15 26.14 1.14
N SER A 216 -39.64 25.12 0.44
CA SER A 216 -40.02 23.85 1.06
C SER A 216 -39.28 22.67 0.42
N ALA A 217 -38.84 21.74 1.26
CA ALA A 217 -38.25 20.46 0.88
C ALA A 217 -39.29 19.35 1.11
N ASN A 218 -39.82 18.75 0.04
CA ASN A 218 -40.91 17.76 0.12
C ASN A 218 -42.08 18.22 1.03
N GLY A 219 -42.43 19.51 0.98
CA GLY A 219 -43.49 20.11 1.78
C GLY A 219 -43.09 20.62 3.18
N THR A 220 -41.84 20.38 3.62
CA THR A 220 -41.31 20.94 4.89
C THR A 220 -40.63 22.27 4.65
N LEU A 221 -41.06 23.33 5.36
CA LEU A 221 -40.47 24.67 5.23
C LEU A 221 -39.03 24.72 5.74
N LEU A 222 -38.18 25.44 5.01
CA LEU A 222 -36.79 25.70 5.35
C LEU A 222 -36.54 27.16 5.71
N ASN A 223 -35.54 27.40 6.55
CA ASN A 223 -35.08 28.74 6.84
C ASN A 223 -34.33 29.32 5.65
N THR A 224 -34.70 30.53 5.27
CA THR A 224 -34.12 31.27 4.15
C THR A 224 -33.81 32.71 4.53
N CYS A 225 -32.78 33.26 3.90
CA CYS A 225 -32.44 34.68 3.93
C CYS A 225 -32.58 35.26 2.53
N THR A 226 -33.08 36.49 2.41
CA THR A 226 -33.39 37.11 1.12
C THR A 226 -32.55 38.35 0.88
N ILE A 227 -32.11 38.54 -0.37
CA ILE A 227 -31.34 39.70 -0.81
C ILE A 227 -32.01 40.25 -2.08
N ASP A 228 -32.36 41.54 -2.08
CA ASP A 228 -32.96 42.24 -3.22
C ASP A 228 -32.29 43.62 -3.42
N SER A 229 -32.77 44.41 -4.40
CA SER A 229 -32.20 45.73 -4.72
C SER A 229 -32.33 46.76 -3.59
N THR A 230 -33.10 46.52 -2.53
CA THR A 230 -33.19 47.43 -1.39
C THR A 230 -31.96 47.36 -0.48
N ASN A 231 -31.16 46.28 -0.58
CA ASN A 231 -29.90 46.18 0.13
C ASN A 231 -28.82 47.04 -0.55
N ALA A 232 -28.43 48.14 0.10
CA ALA A 232 -27.50 49.12 -0.43
C ALA A 232 -26.15 48.53 -0.90
N SER A 233 -25.66 47.45 -0.27
CA SER A 233 -24.39 46.80 -0.64
C SER A 233 -24.47 46.00 -1.94
N PHE A 234 -25.67 45.59 -2.35
CA PHE A 234 -25.89 44.74 -3.53
C PHE A 234 -26.79 45.40 -4.58
N ALA A 235 -27.32 46.59 -4.29
CA ALA A 235 -28.33 47.28 -5.10
C ALA A 235 -27.93 47.42 -6.57
N SER A 236 -26.68 47.79 -6.88
CA SER A 236 -26.20 47.95 -8.25
C SER A 236 -26.18 46.62 -9.01
N TYR A 237 -25.65 45.56 -8.41
CA TYR A 237 -25.54 44.23 -9.00
C TYR A 237 -26.91 43.61 -9.28
N LEU A 238 -27.84 43.75 -8.34
CA LEU A 238 -29.19 43.18 -8.44
C LEU A 238 -30.10 44.00 -9.34
N THR A 239 -29.99 45.34 -9.32
CA THR A 239 -30.78 46.21 -10.22
C THR A 239 -30.42 45.98 -11.67
N TRP A 240 -29.13 45.78 -11.98
CA TRP A 240 -28.68 45.54 -13.36
C TRP A 240 -29.37 44.34 -14.03
N ARG A 241 -29.75 43.32 -13.24
CA ARG A 241 -30.37 42.07 -13.71
C ARG A 241 -31.82 41.86 -13.24
N GLY A 242 -32.35 42.77 -12.43
CA GLY A 242 -33.67 42.64 -11.83
C GLY A 242 -33.78 41.38 -10.98
N ALA A 243 -32.79 41.17 -10.11
CA ALA A 243 -32.63 39.90 -9.41
C ALA A 243 -33.10 39.94 -7.95
N VAL A 244 -33.57 38.80 -7.45
CA VAL A 244 -33.76 38.52 -6.01
C VAL A 244 -33.10 37.17 -5.70
N ILE A 245 -32.31 37.13 -4.63
CA ILE A 245 -31.63 35.93 -4.14
C ILE A 245 -32.31 35.44 -2.87
N LEU A 246 -32.54 34.13 -2.78
CA LEU A 246 -32.98 33.40 -1.61
C LEU A 246 -31.88 32.40 -1.22
N MET A 247 -31.24 32.64 -0.09
CA MET A 247 -30.21 31.77 0.48
C MET A 247 -30.84 30.80 1.47
N PRO A 248 -30.76 29.47 1.25
CA PRO A 248 -31.14 28.47 2.26
C PRO A 248 -30.09 28.40 3.37
N GLN A 249 -30.52 28.16 4.61
CA GLN A 249 -29.60 28.13 5.75
C GLN A 249 -28.58 26.99 5.63
N ASN A 250 -29.03 25.80 5.23
CA ASN A 250 -28.22 24.59 5.14
C ASN A 250 -28.09 24.12 3.69
N PRO A 251 -27.06 23.31 3.36
CA PRO A 251 -26.96 22.64 2.07
C PRO A 251 -28.23 21.88 1.69
N LEU A 252 -28.58 21.93 0.42
CA LEU A 252 -29.70 21.19 -0.14
C LEU A 252 -29.38 19.69 -0.19
N VAL A 253 -30.41 18.85 -0.13
CA VAL A 253 -30.28 17.40 0.01
C VAL A 253 -30.55 16.72 -1.32
N SER A 254 -29.60 15.92 -1.79
CA SER A 254 -29.77 15.11 -3.01
C SER A 254 -30.97 14.15 -2.90
N GLY A 255 -31.68 13.95 -4.01
CA GLY A 255 -32.94 13.22 -4.10
C GLY A 255 -34.17 13.99 -3.61
N THR A 256 -34.04 15.26 -3.23
CA THR A 256 -35.15 16.06 -2.67
C THR A 256 -35.71 17.04 -3.69
N THR A 257 -37.03 17.13 -3.75
CA THR A 257 -37.73 18.16 -4.54
C THR A 257 -38.00 19.38 -3.68
N TYR A 258 -37.60 20.53 -4.20
CA TYR A 258 -37.78 21.84 -3.59
C TYR A 258 -38.85 22.63 -4.32
N VAL A 259 -39.70 23.32 -3.57
CA VAL A 259 -40.70 24.25 -4.11
C VAL A 259 -40.43 25.64 -3.54
N VAL A 260 -40.30 26.61 -4.42
CA VAL A 260 -40.06 28.02 -4.10
C VAL A 260 -41.32 28.81 -4.41
N THR A 261 -41.77 29.63 -3.45
CA THR A 261 -42.76 30.68 -3.70
C THR A 261 -42.10 32.01 -3.36
N LEU A 262 -42.19 33.01 -4.23
CA LEU A 262 -41.58 34.32 -4.01
C LEU A 262 -42.39 35.41 -4.70
N THR A 263 -42.64 36.51 -4.00
CA THR A 263 -43.22 37.72 -4.60
C THR A 263 -42.11 38.70 -4.94
N VAL A 264 -42.01 39.17 -6.18
CA VAL A 264 -41.06 40.22 -6.60
C VAL A 264 -41.85 41.39 -7.16
N ASN A 265 -41.69 42.58 -6.61
CA ASN A 265 -42.43 43.79 -7.03
C ASN A 265 -43.95 43.56 -7.11
N LEU A 266 -44.50 42.88 -6.09
CA LEU A 266 -45.93 42.50 -5.97
C LEU A 266 -46.41 41.44 -6.98
N VAL A 267 -45.52 40.86 -7.81
CA VAL A 267 -45.83 39.77 -8.73
C VAL A 267 -45.44 38.44 -8.09
N PRO A 268 -46.37 37.46 -7.94
CA PRO A 268 -46.06 36.16 -7.37
C PRO A 268 -45.42 35.22 -8.39
N TYR A 269 -44.38 34.51 -7.97
CA TYR A 269 -43.71 33.46 -8.73
C TYR A 269 -43.70 32.16 -7.93
N THR A 270 -43.80 31.03 -8.64
CA THR A 270 -43.70 29.69 -8.05
C THR A 270 -43.01 28.77 -9.03
N TRP A 271 -42.01 28.04 -8.56
CA TRP A 271 -41.31 27.03 -9.33
C TRP A 271 -40.77 25.92 -8.43
N SER A 272 -40.38 24.82 -9.03
CA SER A 272 -39.81 23.68 -8.31
C SER A 272 -38.58 23.13 -9.01
N PHE A 273 -37.68 22.49 -8.28
CA PHE A 273 -36.53 21.78 -8.83
C PHE A 273 -36.19 20.56 -7.96
N THR A 274 -35.46 19.59 -8.49
CA THR A 274 -34.99 18.43 -7.73
C THR A 274 -33.48 18.46 -7.63
N VAL A 275 -32.92 18.20 -6.45
CA VAL A 275 -31.47 18.10 -6.28
C VAL A 275 -31.04 16.65 -6.51
N GLY A 276 -29.96 16.41 -7.25
CA GLY A 276 -29.43 15.06 -7.57
C GLY A 276 -29.35 14.79 -9.08
N GLY A 277 -29.02 13.57 -9.53
CA GLY A 277 -29.26 13.10 -10.91
C GLY A 277 -28.50 13.72 -12.10
N GLY A 278 -27.60 14.70 -11.92
CA GLY A 278 -26.68 15.20 -12.95
C GLY A 278 -25.21 14.87 -12.63
N PRO A 279 -24.26 15.00 -13.58
CA PRO A 279 -22.84 14.96 -13.22
C PRO A 279 -22.59 16.08 -12.21
N THR A 280 -22.38 15.70 -10.96
CA THR A 280 -21.84 16.55 -9.89
C THR A 280 -20.62 17.28 -10.44
N PRO A 281 -20.34 18.55 -10.06
CA PRO A 281 -18.97 19.03 -10.10
C PRO A 281 -18.16 17.97 -9.36
N ALA A 282 -17.19 17.37 -10.05
CA ALA A 282 -16.34 16.32 -9.50
C ALA A 282 -15.99 16.67 -8.05
N SER A 283 -16.56 15.96 -7.07
CA SER A 283 -15.99 15.95 -5.73
C SER A 283 -14.58 15.42 -5.93
N GLN A 284 -13.59 16.31 -5.84
CA GLN A 284 -12.21 15.96 -6.16
C GLN A 284 -11.84 14.71 -5.37
N GLN A 285 -11.47 13.67 -6.11
CA GLN A 285 -10.93 12.46 -5.55
C GLN A 285 -9.63 12.81 -4.86
N THR A 286 -9.60 12.63 -3.54
CA THR A 286 -8.40 12.87 -2.74
C THR A 286 -7.92 11.56 -2.19
N VAL A 287 -6.62 11.40 -2.03
CA VAL A 287 -6.04 10.39 -1.17
C VAL A 287 -5.41 11.16 -0.02
N VAL A 288 -5.95 10.96 1.18
CA VAL A 288 -5.50 11.66 2.40
C VAL A 288 -4.77 10.71 3.35
N LYS A 289 -4.74 9.41 3.04
CA LYS A 289 -3.97 8.42 3.80
C LYS A 289 -3.79 7.14 3.00
N VAL A 290 -2.59 6.56 3.09
CA VAL A 290 -2.26 5.21 2.65
C VAL A 290 -1.74 4.44 3.86
N ALA A 291 -2.32 3.28 4.18
CA ALA A 291 -1.96 2.52 5.37
C ALA A 291 -2.05 1.00 5.15
N PRO A 292 -0.96 0.23 5.38
CA PRO A 292 0.40 0.72 5.64
C PRO A 292 0.95 1.54 4.47
N ASN A 293 1.82 2.52 4.76
CA ASN A 293 2.47 3.39 3.77
C ASN A 293 3.83 2.85 3.31
N SER A 294 4.11 1.57 3.53
CA SER A 294 5.29 0.89 3.05
C SER A 294 5.05 -0.59 2.92
N GLY A 295 5.90 -1.25 2.13
CA GLY A 295 5.89 -2.68 1.92
C GLY A 295 7.05 -3.15 1.05
N PRO A 296 7.24 -4.47 0.91
CA PRO A 296 8.34 -5.03 0.15
C PRO A 296 8.28 -4.67 -1.34
N SER A 297 9.45 -4.53 -1.96
CA SER A 297 9.61 -4.36 -3.42
C SER A 297 9.00 -5.49 -4.24
N SER A 298 8.82 -6.68 -3.65
CA SER A 298 8.09 -7.79 -4.28
C SER A 298 6.57 -7.56 -4.39
N GLY A 299 6.02 -6.51 -3.79
CA GLY A 299 4.57 -6.23 -3.76
C GLY A 299 3.78 -7.12 -2.80
N GLY A 300 2.46 -7.11 -2.95
CA GLY A 300 1.54 -7.96 -2.18
C GLY A 300 1.04 -7.37 -0.86
N THR A 301 1.42 -6.13 -0.54
CA THR A 301 0.93 -5.46 0.69
C THR A 301 -0.53 -5.08 0.51
N SER A 302 -1.41 -5.53 1.41
CA SER A 302 -2.79 -5.04 1.46
C SER A 302 -2.81 -3.65 2.10
N VAL A 303 -3.22 -2.66 1.32
CA VAL A 303 -3.17 -1.23 1.62
C VAL A 303 -4.58 -0.67 1.67
N THR A 304 -4.92 -0.03 2.79
CA THR A 304 -6.13 0.79 2.91
C THR A 304 -5.82 2.21 2.48
N ILE A 305 -6.50 2.66 1.44
CA ILE A 305 -6.43 4.01 0.87
C ILE A 305 -7.66 4.76 1.38
N THR A 306 -7.44 5.85 2.13
CA THR A 306 -8.50 6.72 2.64
C THR A 306 -8.54 8.02 1.86
N GLY A 307 -9.74 8.51 1.55
CA GLY A 307 -9.92 9.65 0.66
C GLY A 307 -11.36 10.09 0.53
N THR A 308 -11.70 10.65 -0.64
CA THR A 308 -13.05 11.06 -1.02
C THR A 308 -13.30 10.75 -2.49
N GLY A 309 -14.57 10.60 -2.89
CA GLY A 309 -14.95 10.48 -4.31
C GLY A 309 -14.68 9.12 -4.95
N PHE A 310 -14.42 8.06 -4.18
CA PHE A 310 -14.08 6.74 -4.71
C PHE A 310 -15.27 5.96 -5.29
N SER A 311 -16.51 6.30 -4.92
CA SER A 311 -17.70 5.60 -5.43
C SER A 311 -18.07 5.98 -6.87
N ASN A 312 -17.43 7.02 -7.44
CA ASN A 312 -17.71 7.56 -8.77
C ASN A 312 -17.03 6.76 -9.89
N GLY A 313 -17.20 5.43 -9.88
CA GLY A 313 -16.63 4.55 -10.90
C GLY A 313 -15.09 4.57 -10.89
N THR A 314 -14.47 4.25 -9.76
CA THR A 314 -13.02 4.03 -9.71
C THR A 314 -12.60 2.98 -10.74
N THR A 315 -11.74 3.37 -11.68
CA THR A 315 -11.25 2.52 -12.77
C THR A 315 -9.81 2.06 -12.59
N ALA A 316 -9.01 2.77 -11.78
CA ALA A 316 -7.64 2.37 -11.50
C ALA A 316 -7.16 2.84 -10.12
N VAL A 317 -6.26 2.05 -9.54
CA VAL A 317 -5.39 2.44 -8.44
C VAL A 317 -3.96 2.18 -8.88
N LYS A 318 -3.06 3.15 -8.71
CA LYS A 318 -1.64 3.01 -9.08
C LYS A 318 -0.74 3.37 -7.91
N PHE A 319 0.39 2.67 -7.82
CA PHE A 319 1.52 2.99 -6.95
C PHE A 319 2.60 3.55 -7.87
N GLY A 320 2.76 4.87 -7.91
CA GLY A 320 3.55 5.55 -8.94
C GLY A 320 3.01 5.25 -10.34
N THR A 321 3.83 4.63 -11.18
CA THR A 321 3.43 4.23 -12.55
C THR A 321 2.83 2.82 -12.62
N ALA A 322 3.05 1.98 -11.61
CA ALA A 322 2.59 0.60 -11.59
C ALA A 322 1.13 0.49 -11.12
N ALA A 323 0.31 -0.28 -11.84
CA ALA A 323 -1.05 -0.57 -11.42
C ALA A 323 -1.06 -1.45 -10.16
N ALA A 324 -1.98 -1.20 -9.23
CA ALA A 324 -2.22 -2.09 -8.09
C ALA A 324 -2.50 -3.52 -8.60
N ALA A 325 -1.96 -4.53 -7.89
CA ALA A 325 -2.16 -5.94 -8.26
C ALA A 325 -3.65 -6.33 -8.21
N SER A 326 -4.40 -5.72 -7.29
CA SER A 326 -5.86 -5.71 -7.27
C SER A 326 -6.35 -4.54 -6.39
N PHE A 327 -7.63 -4.16 -6.51
CA PHE A 327 -8.27 -3.25 -5.56
C PHE A 327 -9.78 -3.50 -5.47
N SER A 328 -10.38 -3.06 -4.37
CA SER A 328 -11.82 -3.05 -4.13
C SER A 328 -12.22 -1.71 -3.52
N VAL A 329 -13.27 -1.11 -4.08
CA VAL A 329 -13.90 0.10 -3.51
C VAL A 329 -14.84 -0.36 -2.40
N VAL A 330 -14.53 -0.01 -1.15
CA VAL A 330 -15.35 -0.38 0.01
C VAL A 330 -16.51 0.60 0.16
N ASN A 331 -16.21 1.89 0.05
CA ASN A 331 -17.18 3.00 0.06
C ASN A 331 -16.52 4.26 -0.53
N ASP A 332 -17.21 5.40 -0.51
CA ASP A 332 -16.73 6.65 -1.13
C ASP A 332 -15.41 7.19 -0.58
N THR A 333 -15.05 6.79 0.63
CA THR A 333 -13.86 7.28 1.33
C THR A 333 -12.80 6.22 1.56
N THR A 334 -13.05 4.97 1.12
CA THR A 334 -12.16 3.84 1.41
C THR A 334 -12.02 2.89 0.23
N ILE A 335 -10.77 2.64 -0.18
CA ILE A 335 -10.37 1.57 -1.09
C ILE A 335 -9.41 0.64 -0.37
N THR A 336 -9.54 -0.66 -0.58
CA THR A 336 -8.48 -1.63 -0.27
C THR A 336 -7.78 -2.02 -1.55
N ALA A 337 -6.46 -1.83 -1.64
CA ALA A 337 -5.64 -2.16 -2.79
C ALA A 337 -4.50 -3.10 -2.39
N VAL A 338 -3.94 -3.83 -3.35
CA VAL A 338 -2.74 -4.66 -3.15
C VAL A 338 -1.59 -4.04 -3.93
N SER A 339 -0.48 -3.73 -3.24
CA SER A 339 0.68 -3.11 -3.87
C SER A 339 1.27 -4.01 -4.95
N PRO A 340 1.70 -3.46 -6.10
CA PRO A 340 2.40 -4.24 -7.13
C PRO A 340 3.84 -4.53 -6.74
N ALA A 341 4.50 -5.43 -7.46
CA ALA A 341 5.95 -5.55 -7.41
C ALA A 341 6.60 -4.36 -8.13
N GLN A 342 7.55 -3.69 -7.48
CA GLN A 342 8.31 -2.57 -8.01
C GLN A 342 9.66 -2.45 -7.30
N THR A 343 10.67 -1.89 -7.97
CA THR A 343 11.96 -1.58 -7.33
C THR A 343 11.83 -0.69 -6.10
N VAL A 344 12.80 -0.81 -5.18
CA VAL A 344 12.89 0.00 -3.95
C VAL A 344 12.81 1.49 -4.30
N SER A 345 11.74 2.14 -3.84
CA SER A 345 11.40 3.52 -4.18
C SER A 345 10.29 4.05 -3.28
N SER A 346 10.18 5.38 -3.15
CA SER A 346 8.96 6.01 -2.61
C SER A 346 8.13 6.52 -3.79
N VAL A 347 6.83 6.22 -3.79
CA VAL A 347 5.91 6.62 -4.85
C VAL A 347 4.59 7.11 -4.29
N ASP A 348 3.89 7.96 -5.03
CA ASP A 348 2.54 8.41 -4.69
C ASP A 348 1.50 7.36 -5.12
N VAL A 349 0.49 7.11 -4.27
CA VAL A 349 -0.65 6.24 -4.57
C VAL A 349 -1.77 7.09 -5.13
N THR A 350 -2.16 6.82 -6.38
CA THR A 350 -3.21 7.58 -7.06
C THR A 350 -4.43 6.73 -7.35
N VAL A 351 -5.61 7.34 -7.23
CA VAL A 351 -6.90 6.72 -7.55
C VAL A 351 -7.50 7.45 -8.74
N THR A 352 -7.81 6.71 -9.81
CA THR A 352 -8.49 7.23 -11.00
C THR A 352 -9.96 6.82 -10.96
N THR A 353 -10.84 7.80 -11.09
CA THR A 353 -12.28 7.67 -11.18
C THR A 353 -12.78 8.27 -12.49
N ALA A 354 -14.09 8.18 -12.77
CA ALA A 354 -14.69 8.89 -13.90
C ALA A 354 -14.52 10.43 -13.80
N SER A 355 -14.29 10.94 -12.59
CA SER A 355 -14.08 12.35 -12.29
C SER A 355 -12.60 12.79 -12.41
N GLY A 356 -11.68 11.86 -12.68
CA GLY A 356 -10.25 12.12 -12.85
C GLY A 356 -9.37 11.32 -11.89
N THR A 357 -8.07 11.59 -11.91
CA THR A 357 -7.07 10.99 -10.99
C THR A 357 -6.87 11.88 -9.77
N SER A 358 -6.66 11.28 -8.59
CA SER A 358 -6.37 12.03 -7.37
C SER A 358 -5.09 12.86 -7.49
N GLY A 359 -5.03 13.97 -6.76
CA GLY A 359 -3.79 14.71 -6.58
C GLY A 359 -2.75 13.88 -5.84
N ILE A 360 -1.49 14.31 -5.92
CA ILE A 360 -0.37 13.77 -5.16
C ILE A 360 -0.10 14.64 -3.93
N SER A 361 0.35 14.02 -2.84
CA SER A 361 0.57 14.65 -1.55
C SER A 361 1.46 13.75 -0.68
N PRO A 362 2.15 14.28 0.35
CA PRO A 362 2.92 13.44 1.26
C PRO A 362 2.10 12.34 1.97
N LEU A 363 0.77 12.48 2.04
CA LEU A 363 -0.13 11.54 2.72
C LEU A 363 -0.51 10.33 1.86
N ASP A 364 -0.23 10.38 0.56
CA ASP A 364 -0.48 9.28 -0.38
C ASP A 364 0.78 8.49 -0.74
N GLN A 365 1.92 8.78 -0.10
CA GLN A 365 3.14 8.03 -0.37
C GLN A 365 3.07 6.59 0.13
N PHE A 366 3.60 5.70 -0.69
CA PHE A 366 3.92 4.32 -0.36
C PHE A 366 5.40 4.06 -0.66
N THR A 367 6.14 3.59 0.35
CA THR A 367 7.56 3.24 0.21
C THR A 367 7.74 1.75 -0.02
N PHE A 368 8.19 1.39 -1.22
CA PHE A 368 8.76 0.08 -1.51
C PHE A 368 10.12 -0.05 -0.84
N THR A 369 10.22 -0.90 0.18
CA THR A 369 11.46 -1.20 0.87
C THR A 369 12.11 -2.43 0.26
N GLY A 370 13.45 -2.51 0.35
CA GLY A 370 14.16 -3.74 0.02
C GLY A 370 13.68 -4.91 0.90
N LEU A 371 13.90 -6.11 0.40
CA LEU A 371 13.70 -7.33 1.17
C LEU A 371 14.94 -7.56 2.03
N THR A 372 14.83 -7.27 3.32
CA THR A 372 15.88 -7.57 4.29
C THR A 372 15.55 -8.85 5.04
N SER A 373 16.45 -9.81 4.96
CA SER A 373 16.46 -10.99 5.82
C SER A 373 17.74 -11.04 6.65
N TYR A 374 17.67 -11.71 7.79
CA TYR A 374 18.67 -11.68 8.83
C TYR A 374 19.15 -13.10 9.16
N PHE A 375 20.45 -13.21 9.39
CA PHE A 375 21.05 -14.24 10.25
C PHE A 375 21.61 -13.57 11.49
N GLN A 376 21.64 -14.28 12.60
CA GLN A 376 22.06 -13.69 13.86
C GLN A 376 23.57 -13.50 13.95
N TRP A 377 24.35 -14.24 13.18
CA TRP A 377 25.81 -14.24 13.31
C TRP A 377 26.47 -14.80 12.05
N PHE A 378 27.78 -14.64 11.99
CA PHE A 378 28.73 -15.27 11.09
C PHE A 378 29.99 -15.59 11.90
N ASP A 379 30.65 -16.71 11.62
CA ASP A 379 31.92 -17.09 12.24
C ASP A 379 32.80 -17.90 11.30
N LEU A 380 33.90 -17.28 10.88
CA LEU A 380 35.03 -17.95 10.26
C LEU A 380 36.35 -17.54 10.93
N ALA A 381 36.28 -17.20 12.22
CA ALA A 381 37.42 -16.84 13.06
C ALA A 381 37.66 -17.86 14.18
N SER A 382 36.60 -18.48 14.71
CA SER A 382 36.69 -19.46 15.79
C SER A 382 37.25 -20.79 15.32
N VAL A 383 37.98 -21.46 16.20
CA VAL A 383 38.49 -22.82 15.97
C VAL A 383 37.30 -23.78 15.80
N GLY A 384 37.41 -24.66 14.80
CA GLY A 384 36.39 -25.65 14.46
C GLY A 384 35.30 -25.13 13.51
N MET A 385 35.08 -23.82 13.43
CA MET A 385 34.15 -23.23 12.45
C MET A 385 34.78 -23.16 11.06
N MET A 386 34.10 -23.73 10.08
CA MET A 386 34.56 -23.87 8.71
C MET A 386 33.42 -23.57 7.75
N ASN A 387 33.75 -23.03 6.58
CA ASN A 387 32.81 -22.86 5.47
C ASN A 387 31.47 -22.21 5.87
N ASP A 388 31.51 -21.21 6.77
CA ASP A 388 30.34 -20.35 7.02
C ASP A 388 30.08 -19.53 5.76
N ASN A 389 28.95 -19.81 5.11
CA ASN A 389 28.55 -19.25 3.84
C ASN A 389 27.06 -18.88 3.86
N ILE A 390 26.74 -17.77 3.21
CA ILE A 390 25.37 -17.36 2.92
C ILE A 390 25.04 -17.80 1.51
N HIS A 391 24.13 -18.77 1.39
CA HIS A 391 23.58 -19.24 0.13
C HIS A 391 22.39 -18.38 -0.27
N LEU A 392 22.30 -18.05 -1.56
CA LEU A 392 21.30 -17.15 -2.11
C LEU A 392 20.64 -17.81 -3.32
N LEU A 393 19.31 -17.76 -3.38
CA LEU A 393 18.52 -18.23 -4.52
C LEU A 393 17.53 -17.16 -4.94
N ASN A 394 17.66 -16.68 -6.17
CA ASN A 394 16.68 -15.75 -6.74
C ASN A 394 15.45 -16.52 -7.26
N THR A 395 14.35 -16.41 -6.52
CA THR A 395 13.07 -17.05 -6.86
C THR A 395 12.16 -16.12 -7.66
N SER A 396 12.57 -14.87 -7.86
CA SER A 396 11.80 -13.91 -8.64
C SER A 396 11.90 -14.17 -10.14
N GLY A 397 10.96 -13.62 -10.91
CA GLY A 397 10.97 -13.64 -12.37
C GLY A 397 11.91 -12.61 -13.02
N SER A 398 12.80 -11.97 -12.25
CA SER A 398 13.68 -10.88 -12.71
C SER A 398 15.07 -10.98 -12.09
N THR A 399 16.03 -10.21 -12.60
CA THR A 399 17.38 -10.14 -12.00
C THR A 399 17.32 -9.45 -10.64
N ALA A 400 17.96 -10.04 -9.63
CA ALA A 400 18.06 -9.50 -8.27
C ALA A 400 19.44 -8.89 -8.03
N ASN A 401 19.47 -7.72 -7.42
CA ASN A 401 20.66 -7.12 -6.82
C ASN A 401 20.62 -7.38 -5.31
N VAL A 402 21.64 -8.08 -4.82
CA VAL A 402 21.73 -8.50 -3.41
C VAL A 402 22.99 -7.90 -2.79
N THR A 403 22.85 -7.33 -1.61
CA THR A 403 23.95 -6.86 -0.78
C THR A 403 23.93 -7.60 0.55
N VAL A 404 25.00 -8.32 0.84
CA VAL A 404 25.20 -9.06 2.10
C VAL A 404 26.18 -8.28 2.99
N THR A 405 25.79 -7.93 4.21
CA THR A 405 26.62 -7.13 5.13
C THR A 405 26.66 -7.72 6.52
N MET A 406 27.75 -7.49 7.25
CA MET A 406 27.86 -7.70 8.69
C MET A 406 28.73 -6.59 9.30
N PRO A 407 28.59 -6.26 10.60
CA PRO A 407 29.48 -5.33 11.26
C PRO A 407 30.96 -5.75 11.15
N GLY A 408 31.83 -4.78 10.86
CA GLY A 408 33.28 -5.00 10.77
C GLY A 408 33.77 -5.63 9.47
N ALA A 409 32.90 -5.98 8.52
CA ALA A 409 33.27 -6.50 7.21
C ALA A 409 32.82 -5.57 6.07
N SER A 410 33.53 -5.62 4.94
CA SER A 410 33.07 -4.98 3.69
C SER A 410 31.83 -5.70 3.15
N GLY A 411 30.83 -4.95 2.69
CA GLY A 411 29.64 -5.52 2.08
C GLY A 411 29.95 -6.26 0.78
N ILE A 412 29.27 -7.39 0.55
CA ILE A 412 29.40 -8.22 -0.64
C ILE A 412 28.19 -7.96 -1.54
N ASN A 413 28.42 -7.50 -2.77
CA ASN A 413 27.36 -7.27 -3.76
C ASN A 413 27.31 -8.40 -4.77
N VAL A 414 26.11 -8.91 -5.06
CA VAL A 414 25.84 -10.01 -5.99
C VAL A 414 24.70 -9.61 -6.92
N VAL A 415 24.86 -9.89 -8.21
CA VAL A 415 23.77 -9.81 -9.20
C VAL A 415 23.37 -11.24 -9.58
N LEU A 416 22.10 -11.59 -9.36
CA LEU A 416 21.56 -12.94 -9.60
C LEU A 416 20.48 -12.90 -10.66
N ALA A 417 20.66 -13.63 -11.76
CA ALA A 417 19.59 -13.85 -12.73
C ALA A 417 18.40 -14.60 -12.10
N SER A 418 17.22 -14.51 -12.71
CA SER A 418 16.05 -15.29 -12.28
C SER A 418 16.35 -16.79 -12.25
N GLY A 419 16.00 -17.46 -11.15
CA GLY A 419 16.26 -18.88 -10.91
C GLY A 419 17.73 -19.23 -10.61
N ALA A 420 18.64 -18.25 -10.64
CA ALA A 420 20.05 -18.49 -10.34
C ALA A 420 20.30 -18.56 -8.84
N GLN A 421 21.32 -19.33 -8.47
CA GLN A 421 21.82 -19.42 -7.10
C GLN A 421 23.31 -19.09 -7.02
N THR A 422 23.76 -18.67 -5.85
CA THR A 422 25.18 -18.56 -5.50
C THR A 422 25.37 -18.73 -4.00
N HIS A 423 26.62 -18.69 -3.54
CA HIS A 423 26.92 -18.47 -2.13
C HIS A 423 28.01 -17.40 -1.99
N VAL A 424 28.06 -16.77 -0.82
CA VAL A 424 29.07 -15.77 -0.44
C VAL A 424 29.62 -16.05 0.95
N SER A 425 30.84 -15.61 1.21
CA SER A 425 31.48 -15.65 2.53
C SER A 425 32.29 -14.38 2.75
N PHE A 426 32.36 -13.92 3.99
CA PHE A 426 33.24 -12.81 4.37
C PHE A 426 34.72 -13.24 4.47
N GLY A 427 35.00 -14.55 4.43
CA GLY A 427 36.36 -15.09 4.48
C GLY A 427 36.95 -15.13 5.90
N PRO A 428 38.12 -15.78 6.07
CA PRO A 428 38.69 -16.08 7.39
C PRO A 428 38.94 -14.83 8.25
N GLY A 429 38.74 -14.95 9.56
CA GLY A 429 38.99 -13.89 10.54
C GLY A 429 37.81 -12.98 10.86
N HIS A 430 36.66 -13.17 10.20
CA HIS A 430 35.43 -12.46 10.52
C HIS A 430 34.57 -13.25 11.51
N ILE A 431 34.02 -12.55 12.49
CA ILE A 431 33.08 -13.07 13.49
C ILE A 431 32.14 -11.96 13.96
N GLY A 432 30.88 -12.30 14.22
CA GLY A 432 29.88 -11.40 14.78
C GLY A 432 28.61 -11.39 13.96
N GLY A 433 27.70 -10.49 14.27
CA GLY A 433 26.47 -10.34 13.53
C GLY A 433 25.85 -8.95 13.75
N PRO A 434 24.60 -8.78 13.35
CA PRO A 434 23.90 -9.71 12.47
C PRO A 434 24.39 -9.65 11.03
N VAL A 435 24.15 -10.73 10.29
CA VAL A 435 24.30 -10.73 8.83
C VAL A 435 22.98 -10.29 8.22
N LEU A 436 23.03 -9.25 7.38
CA LEU A 436 21.88 -8.76 6.64
C LEU A 436 22.03 -9.17 5.17
N VAL A 437 20.97 -9.72 4.61
CA VAL A 437 20.81 -9.92 3.17
C VAL A 437 19.75 -8.94 2.70
N ASN A 438 20.18 -7.91 1.97
CA ASN A 438 19.29 -6.92 1.36
C ASN A 438 19.14 -7.22 -0.12
N ALA A 439 17.92 -7.44 -0.60
CA ALA A 439 17.64 -7.67 -2.00
C ALA A 439 16.54 -6.73 -2.52
N ASP A 440 16.63 -6.36 -3.80
CA ASP A 440 15.56 -5.61 -4.49
C ASP A 440 14.46 -6.52 -5.07
N GLN A 441 14.71 -7.83 -5.14
CA GLN A 441 13.79 -8.88 -5.58
C GLN A 441 13.74 -10.04 -4.59
N SER A 442 12.72 -10.89 -4.68
CA SER A 442 12.55 -12.08 -3.84
C SER A 442 13.74 -13.04 -3.95
N VAL A 443 14.53 -13.09 -2.89
CA VAL A 443 15.69 -13.98 -2.74
C VAL A 443 15.52 -14.79 -1.47
N LEU A 444 15.57 -16.11 -1.60
CA LEU A 444 15.71 -17.01 -0.46
C LEU A 444 17.18 -17.03 -0.05
N ALA A 445 17.43 -17.01 1.26
CA ALA A 445 18.78 -17.08 1.80
C ALA A 445 18.86 -18.10 2.93
N SER A 446 19.88 -18.96 2.90
CA SER A 446 20.24 -19.81 4.02
C SER A 446 21.68 -19.58 4.42
N GLN A 447 22.00 -19.84 5.69
CA GLN A 447 23.36 -19.85 6.20
C GLN A 447 23.71 -21.29 6.48
N ARG A 448 24.83 -21.73 5.91
CA ARG A 448 25.38 -23.06 6.13
C ARG A 448 26.73 -22.92 6.79
N VAL A 449 26.90 -23.56 7.94
CA VAL A 449 28.15 -23.59 8.70
C VAL A 449 28.58 -25.02 8.90
N GLN A 450 29.88 -25.29 8.70
CA GLN A 450 30.49 -26.55 9.11
C GLN A 450 31.20 -26.36 10.45
N PHE A 451 31.04 -27.32 11.35
CA PHE A 451 31.78 -27.39 12.60
C PHE A 451 32.41 -28.77 12.70
N GLU A 452 33.74 -28.82 12.61
CA GLU A 452 34.50 -30.07 12.52
C GLU A 452 33.95 -31.00 11.39
N GLN A 453 33.44 -32.19 11.72
CA GLN A 453 32.83 -33.13 10.77
C GLN A 453 31.29 -33.07 10.78
N SER A 454 30.72 -31.94 11.21
CA SER A 454 29.28 -31.67 11.19
C SER A 454 28.95 -30.42 10.38
N PHE A 455 27.68 -30.25 10.05
CA PHE A 455 27.19 -28.98 9.55
C PHE A 455 25.76 -28.72 10.02
N ASN A 456 25.39 -27.45 10.01
CA ASN A 456 24.03 -26.99 10.24
C ASN A 456 23.64 -26.00 9.15
N GLU A 457 22.35 -25.98 8.81
CA GLU A 457 21.81 -24.97 7.92
C GLU A 457 20.52 -24.37 8.47
N VAL A 458 20.39 -23.05 8.33
CA VAL A 458 19.20 -22.32 8.75
C VAL A 458 18.79 -21.34 7.66
N TRP A 459 17.48 -21.21 7.46
CA TRP A 459 16.92 -20.14 6.63
C TRP A 459 17.02 -18.79 7.33
N ALA A 460 17.24 -17.73 6.55
CA ALA A 460 17.16 -16.37 7.04
C ALA A 460 15.73 -16.07 7.53
N LYS A 461 15.60 -15.22 8.55
CA LYS A 461 14.30 -14.68 8.96
C LYS A 461 14.16 -13.21 8.58
N THR A 462 12.94 -12.76 8.33
CA THR A 462 12.61 -11.36 8.07
C THR A 462 12.13 -10.67 9.35
N ALA A 463 12.12 -9.34 9.36
CA ALA A 463 11.55 -8.57 10.48
C ALA A 463 10.06 -8.89 10.73
N ALA A 464 9.31 -9.31 9.70
CA ALA A 464 7.91 -9.70 9.82
C ALA A 464 7.71 -10.99 10.63
N GLN A 465 8.74 -11.83 10.75
CA GLN A 465 8.72 -13.05 11.56
C GLN A 465 9.17 -12.81 13.02
N ALA A 466 9.57 -11.58 13.36
CA ALA A 466 9.91 -11.21 14.73
C ALA A 466 8.65 -11.18 15.60
N VAL A 467 8.77 -11.59 16.86
CA VAL A 467 7.66 -11.62 17.81
C VAL A 467 8.11 -11.13 19.18
N ALA A 468 7.17 -10.56 19.96
CA ALA A 468 7.46 -10.09 21.32
C ALA A 468 7.59 -11.24 22.33
N THR A 469 7.06 -12.43 22.00
CA THR A 469 7.21 -13.63 22.80
C THR A 469 7.46 -14.83 21.89
N SER A 470 8.59 -15.49 22.09
CA SER A 470 8.96 -16.72 21.39
C SER A 470 9.51 -17.77 22.35
N TYR A 471 9.55 -18.99 21.87
CA TYR A 471 9.82 -20.17 22.67
C TYR A 471 10.84 -21.09 21.98
N ILE A 472 11.62 -21.76 22.82
CA ILE A 472 12.50 -22.87 22.46
C ILE A 472 12.16 -24.02 23.42
N ASN A 473 12.13 -25.25 22.92
CA ASN A 473 11.60 -26.40 23.68
C ASN A 473 12.46 -26.80 24.88
N TRP A 474 13.75 -26.48 24.89
CA TRP A 474 14.66 -26.91 25.94
C TRP A 474 15.92 -26.04 26.01
N TYR A 475 16.74 -26.29 27.03
CA TYR A 475 18.08 -25.76 27.25
C TYR A 475 18.89 -26.80 28.03
N ASP A 476 20.17 -26.95 27.69
CA ASP A 476 21.07 -27.85 28.39
C ASP A 476 22.52 -27.33 28.45
N LYS A 477 22.92 -26.95 29.66
CA LYS A 477 24.31 -26.66 30.01
C LYS A 477 24.75 -27.48 31.23
N ALA A 478 24.16 -28.68 31.38
CA ALA A 478 24.42 -29.59 32.48
C ALA A 478 24.97 -30.94 31.99
N SER A 479 24.45 -31.44 30.86
CA SER A 479 24.78 -32.77 30.35
C SER A 479 26.20 -32.85 29.79
N ASN A 480 26.82 -34.01 29.99
CA ASN A 480 28.14 -34.30 29.43
C ASN A 480 28.10 -34.25 27.88
N GLY A 481 29.06 -33.54 27.29
CA GLY A 481 29.12 -33.32 25.85
C GLY A 481 28.45 -32.03 25.37
N MET A 482 27.60 -31.38 26.17
CA MET A 482 27.12 -30.03 25.86
C MET A 482 28.22 -29.02 26.18
N LEU A 483 28.81 -28.44 25.14
CA LEU A 483 29.94 -27.50 25.26
C LEU A 483 29.46 -26.06 25.37
N ASN A 484 28.45 -25.69 24.59
CA ASN A 484 27.81 -24.39 24.62
C ASN A 484 26.33 -24.53 24.30
N ASP A 485 25.50 -23.77 25.01
CA ASP A 485 24.09 -23.58 24.71
C ASP A 485 23.76 -22.11 24.99
N ASN A 486 23.43 -21.37 23.94
CA ASN A 486 23.25 -19.93 23.96
C ASN A 486 21.96 -19.53 23.28
N ILE A 487 21.29 -18.54 23.87
CA ILE A 487 20.10 -17.93 23.29
C ILE A 487 20.52 -16.63 22.63
N HIS A 488 20.49 -16.61 21.31
CA HIS A 488 20.76 -15.43 20.51
C HIS A 488 19.47 -14.65 20.30
N VAL A 489 19.59 -13.32 20.34
CA VAL A 489 18.47 -12.42 20.11
C VAL A 489 18.93 -11.26 19.23
N LEU A 490 18.22 -11.07 18.12
CA LEU A 490 18.38 -9.97 17.19
C LEU A 490 17.19 -9.01 17.29
N ASN A 491 17.49 -7.72 17.33
CA ASN A 491 16.50 -6.66 17.25
C ASN A 491 16.43 -6.07 15.83
N PRO A 492 15.48 -6.49 14.98
CA PRO A 492 15.27 -5.87 13.67
C PRO A 492 14.47 -4.56 13.73
N GLY A 493 14.02 -4.14 14.93
CA GLY A 493 13.18 -2.96 15.13
C GLY A 493 13.96 -1.64 15.18
N GLY A 494 13.23 -0.53 15.12
CA GLY A 494 13.79 0.83 15.12
C GLY A 494 14.07 1.44 16.50
N THR A 495 13.72 0.75 17.60
CA THR A 495 14.00 1.21 18.98
C THR A 495 14.81 0.16 19.75
N THR A 496 15.24 0.44 20.98
CA THR A 496 15.95 -0.55 21.81
C THR A 496 14.99 -1.63 22.32
N ALA A 497 15.36 -2.91 22.15
CA ALA A 497 14.62 -4.03 22.70
C ALA A 497 15.14 -4.37 24.11
N ASN A 498 14.24 -4.35 25.11
CA ASN A 498 14.52 -4.88 26.44
C ASN A 498 13.97 -6.31 26.48
N VAL A 499 14.87 -7.28 26.60
CA VAL A 499 14.57 -8.70 26.45
C VAL A 499 14.80 -9.43 27.77
N ALA A 500 13.84 -10.24 28.19
CA ALA A 500 13.97 -11.17 29.30
C ALA A 500 13.85 -12.61 28.79
N ILE A 501 14.92 -13.39 29.03
CA ILE A 501 15.03 -14.79 28.65
C ILE A 501 14.91 -15.62 29.92
N THR A 502 13.91 -16.48 29.96
CA THR A 502 13.54 -17.25 31.16
C THR A 502 13.63 -18.75 30.88
N LEU A 503 14.06 -19.49 31.89
CA LEU A 503 14.13 -20.95 31.91
C LEU A 503 13.65 -21.38 33.31
N PRO A 504 12.66 -22.28 33.43
CA PRO A 504 12.20 -22.74 34.74
C PRO A 504 13.35 -23.25 35.61
N GLY A 505 13.41 -22.78 36.86
CA GLY A 505 14.46 -23.15 37.82
C GLY A 505 15.80 -22.42 37.65
N ALA A 506 15.95 -21.54 36.66
CA ALA A 506 17.16 -20.73 36.47
C ALA A 506 16.89 -19.21 36.62
N PRO A 507 17.89 -18.40 36.99
CA PRO A 507 17.75 -16.95 37.00
C PRO A 507 17.48 -16.39 35.59
N THR A 508 16.53 -15.46 35.48
CA THR A 508 16.25 -14.73 34.24
C THR A 508 17.49 -14.00 33.72
N GLN A 509 17.74 -14.12 32.41
CA GLN A 509 18.79 -13.36 31.72
C GLN A 509 18.16 -12.16 31.02
N ASN A 510 18.66 -10.95 31.29
CA ASN A 510 18.14 -9.72 30.71
C ASN A 510 19.14 -9.13 29.72
N LEU A 511 18.66 -8.71 28.55
CA LEU A 511 19.45 -8.05 27.50
C LEU A 511 18.82 -6.70 27.13
N SER A 512 19.66 -5.73 26.79
CA SER A 512 19.25 -4.46 26.19
C SER A 512 19.92 -4.35 24.82
N ILE A 513 19.14 -4.48 23.75
CA ILE A 513 19.66 -4.67 22.39
C ILE A 513 19.27 -3.46 21.53
N ALA A 514 20.28 -2.74 21.03
CA ALA A 514 20.08 -1.57 20.18
C ALA A 514 19.36 -1.92 18.85
N PRO A 515 18.73 -0.94 18.17
CA PRO A 515 18.18 -1.15 16.82
C PRO A 515 19.21 -1.76 15.86
N GLY A 516 18.83 -2.81 15.13
CA GLY A 516 19.69 -3.48 14.15
C GLY A 516 20.87 -4.26 14.74
N ALA A 517 20.95 -4.42 16.06
CA ALA A 517 21.98 -5.19 16.74
C ALA A 517 21.46 -6.55 17.19
N GLU A 518 22.41 -7.44 17.47
CA GLU A 518 22.24 -8.73 18.10
C GLU A 518 22.93 -8.78 19.47
N SER A 519 22.48 -9.70 20.31
CA SER A 519 23.17 -10.09 21.53
C SER A 519 22.83 -11.53 21.85
N TYR A 520 23.43 -12.08 22.90
CA TYR A 520 23.09 -13.42 23.35
C TYR A 520 23.20 -13.53 24.87
N ALA A 521 22.49 -14.52 25.40
CA ALA A 521 22.58 -14.90 26.80
C ALA A 521 22.95 -16.39 26.94
N THR A 522 23.49 -16.72 28.10
CA THR A 522 23.72 -18.10 28.52
C THR A 522 23.25 -18.25 29.96
N PHE A 523 22.63 -19.38 30.28
CA PHE A 523 22.30 -19.67 31.67
C PHE A 523 23.56 -20.18 32.41
N PRO A 524 23.55 -20.17 33.76
CA PRO A 524 24.64 -20.73 34.57
C PRO A 524 24.92 -22.20 34.24
N GLN A 525 26.17 -22.64 34.41
CA GLN A 525 26.54 -24.05 34.30
C GLN A 525 25.66 -24.91 35.22
N GLY A 526 25.20 -26.07 34.72
CA GLY A 526 24.28 -26.95 35.44
C GLY A 526 22.80 -26.65 35.20
N SER A 527 22.46 -25.60 34.44
CA SER A 527 21.08 -25.33 34.04
C SER A 527 20.63 -26.33 32.97
N ILE A 528 19.45 -26.91 33.15
CA ILE A 528 18.82 -27.84 32.22
C ILE A 528 17.30 -27.78 32.38
N GLY A 529 16.55 -27.90 31.30
CA GLY A 529 15.09 -27.97 31.32
C GLY A 529 14.46 -27.27 30.12
N GLY A 530 13.20 -26.91 30.24
CA GLY A 530 12.49 -26.11 29.25
C GLY A 530 11.14 -25.65 29.79
N PRO A 531 10.32 -25.01 28.95
CA PRO A 531 10.78 -24.34 27.75
C PRO A 531 11.58 -23.08 28.08
N VAL A 532 12.48 -22.66 27.19
CA VAL A 532 13.02 -21.30 27.25
C VAL A 532 12.00 -20.36 26.66
N THR A 533 11.66 -19.30 27.39
CA THR A 533 10.77 -18.24 26.91
C THR A 533 11.54 -16.93 26.77
N VAL A 534 11.52 -16.35 25.56
CA VAL A 534 12.07 -15.04 25.24
C VAL A 534 10.93 -14.04 25.18
N THR A 535 10.92 -13.07 26.09
CA THR A 535 9.95 -11.96 26.10
C THR A 535 10.67 -10.65 25.84
N SER A 536 10.04 -9.74 25.10
CA SER A 536 10.67 -8.47 24.71
C SER A 536 9.68 -7.31 24.68
N SER A 537 10.16 -6.09 24.92
CA SER A 537 9.39 -4.85 24.83
C SER A 537 8.91 -4.52 23.41
N GLN A 538 9.47 -5.18 22.39
CA GLN A 538 9.07 -5.09 20.99
C GLN A 538 9.43 -6.40 20.26
N PRO A 539 8.92 -6.66 19.03
CA PRO A 539 9.26 -7.86 18.29
C PRO A 539 10.77 -8.05 18.06
N VAL A 540 11.27 -9.25 18.38
CA VAL A 540 12.67 -9.67 18.16
C VAL A 540 12.72 -11.03 17.47
N LEU A 541 13.85 -11.34 16.83
CA LEU A 541 14.16 -12.67 16.33
C LEU A 541 15.08 -13.35 17.34
N ALA A 542 14.82 -14.60 17.69
CA ALA A 542 15.65 -15.36 18.62
C ALA A 542 15.96 -16.76 18.08
N SER A 543 17.12 -17.30 18.41
CA SER A 543 17.48 -18.70 18.16
C SER A 543 18.18 -19.30 19.36
N GLN A 544 18.20 -20.61 19.41
CA GLN A 544 19.11 -21.36 20.25
C GLN A 544 20.25 -21.88 19.39
N ARG A 545 21.46 -21.75 19.93
CA ARG A 545 22.69 -22.25 19.31
C ARG A 545 23.39 -23.19 20.27
N VAL A 546 23.61 -24.41 19.80
CA VAL A 546 24.13 -25.50 20.63
C VAL A 546 25.37 -26.11 19.98
N GLN A 547 26.39 -26.33 20.80
CA GLN A 547 27.54 -27.17 20.48
C GLN A 547 27.49 -28.43 21.33
N PHE A 548 27.41 -29.58 20.68
CA PHE A 548 27.41 -30.90 21.32
C PHE A 548 28.54 -31.74 20.77
N GLN A 549 29.52 -32.09 21.60
CA GLN A 549 30.73 -32.80 21.19
C GLN A 549 31.42 -32.10 20.02
N GLN A 550 31.43 -32.70 18.83
CA GLN A 550 31.99 -32.15 17.59
C GLN A 550 30.89 -31.69 16.62
N SER A 551 29.68 -31.42 17.14
CA SER A 551 28.54 -31.00 16.35
C SER A 551 28.00 -29.64 16.75
N PHE A 552 27.40 -28.98 15.77
CA PHE A 552 26.81 -27.66 15.90
C PHE A 552 25.37 -27.71 15.36
N ASN A 553 24.43 -27.07 16.05
CA ASN A 553 23.05 -26.94 15.59
C ASN A 553 22.47 -25.59 16.02
N GLU A 554 21.72 -24.96 15.13
CA GLU A 554 20.99 -23.72 15.43
C GLU A 554 19.53 -23.85 15.00
N VAL A 555 18.63 -23.46 15.90
CA VAL A 555 17.19 -23.48 15.64
C VAL A 555 16.57 -22.17 16.04
N TRP A 556 15.77 -21.58 15.15
CA TRP A 556 14.99 -20.40 15.46
C TRP A 556 13.93 -20.70 16.52
N ALA A 557 13.74 -19.76 17.45
CA ALA A 557 12.59 -19.75 18.34
C ALA A 557 11.28 -19.56 17.55
N GLN A 558 10.19 -20.13 18.06
CA GLN A 558 8.86 -20.04 17.47
C GLN A 558 7.93 -19.22 18.37
N GLY A 559 7.07 -18.40 17.75
CA GLY A 559 5.98 -17.74 18.44
C GLY A 559 4.77 -18.66 18.63
N ALA A 560 3.84 -18.25 19.49
CA ALA A 560 2.60 -18.99 19.71
C ALA A 560 1.72 -19.12 18.44
N THR A 561 1.92 -18.25 17.45
CA THR A 561 1.19 -18.29 16.17
C THR A 561 1.61 -19.44 15.26
N GLN A 562 2.77 -20.06 15.50
CA GLN A 562 3.20 -21.28 14.81
C GLN A 562 2.68 -22.55 15.50
N ALA A 563 2.06 -22.44 16.67
CA ALA A 563 1.45 -23.58 17.34
C ALA A 563 0.24 -24.09 16.54
N ALA A 564 0.07 -25.41 16.48
CA ALA A 564 -1.01 -26.04 15.73
C ALA A 564 -1.66 -27.16 16.54
N SER A 565 -2.95 -27.41 16.28
CA SER A 565 -3.64 -28.59 16.82
C SER A 565 -3.20 -29.88 16.14
N THR A 566 -2.68 -29.78 14.91
CA THR A 566 -2.04 -30.91 14.20
C THR A 566 -0.78 -30.40 13.51
N SER A 567 0.35 -31.04 13.80
CA SER A 567 1.63 -30.82 13.13
C SER A 567 2.30 -32.15 12.79
N TYR A 568 3.29 -32.08 11.92
CA TYR A 568 3.89 -33.23 11.28
C TYR A 568 5.41 -33.15 11.31
N ILE A 569 6.04 -34.31 11.41
CA ILE A 569 7.47 -34.52 11.22
C ILE A 569 7.60 -35.65 10.19
N ASN A 570 8.58 -35.56 9.28
CA ASN A 570 8.66 -36.47 8.14
C ASN A 570 8.92 -37.91 8.55
N TRP A 571 9.69 -38.16 9.61
CA TRP A 571 10.09 -39.51 9.99
C TRP A 571 10.39 -39.62 11.48
N TYR A 572 10.62 -40.84 11.93
CA TYR A 572 11.13 -41.22 13.24
C TYR A 572 12.02 -42.45 13.08
N ASP A 573 13.16 -42.49 13.76
CA ASP A 573 14.10 -43.61 13.73
C ASP A 573 14.81 -43.82 15.06
N LYS A 574 14.43 -44.92 15.71
CA LYS A 574 15.13 -45.48 16.87
C LYS A 574 15.52 -46.94 16.63
N ALA A 575 15.72 -47.30 15.36
CA ALA A 575 16.05 -48.65 14.90
C ALA A 575 17.41 -48.70 14.20
N SER A 576 17.75 -47.69 13.42
CA SER A 576 18.97 -47.67 12.60
C SER A 576 20.24 -47.56 13.42
N ASN A 577 21.30 -48.19 12.92
CA ASN A 577 22.62 -48.10 13.54
C ASN A 577 23.11 -46.65 13.57
N GLY A 578 23.57 -46.19 14.72
CA GLY A 578 24.00 -44.81 14.94
C GLY A 578 22.90 -43.88 15.46
N MET A 579 21.61 -44.22 15.34
CA MET A 579 20.52 -43.46 15.97
C MET A 579 20.47 -43.78 17.47
N LEU A 580 21.10 -42.92 18.28
CA LEU A 580 21.18 -43.09 19.73
C LEU A 580 19.89 -42.65 20.41
N ASN A 581 19.27 -41.59 19.90
CA ASN A 581 18.02 -41.09 20.43
C ASN A 581 17.23 -40.36 19.35
N ASP A 582 15.92 -40.50 19.40
CA ASP A 582 14.97 -39.76 18.59
C ASP A 582 13.74 -39.55 19.47
N ASN A 583 13.39 -38.30 19.74
CA ASN A 583 12.29 -37.93 20.62
C ASN A 583 11.53 -36.73 20.08
N ILE A 584 10.24 -36.72 20.41
CA ILE A 584 9.32 -35.66 20.00
C ILE A 584 9.05 -34.79 21.21
N HIS A 585 9.52 -33.56 21.16
CA HIS A 585 9.29 -32.53 22.16
C HIS A 585 8.00 -31.78 21.85
N VAL A 586 7.26 -31.45 22.89
CA VAL A 586 6.01 -30.69 22.79
C VAL A 586 6.00 -29.59 23.84
N LEU A 587 5.72 -28.38 23.41
CA LEU A 587 5.59 -27.19 24.23
C LEU A 587 4.20 -26.62 24.08
N ASN A 588 3.59 -26.27 25.21
CA ASN A 588 2.27 -25.70 25.27
C ASN A 588 2.33 -24.20 25.59
N PRO A 589 2.23 -23.31 24.58
CA PRO A 589 2.25 -21.86 24.81
C PRO A 589 0.91 -21.33 25.38
N GLY A 590 -0.08 -22.20 25.56
CA GLY A 590 -1.41 -21.85 26.05
C GLY A 590 -1.49 -21.68 27.57
N LEU A 591 -2.65 -21.22 28.04
CA LEU A 591 -2.94 -20.94 29.45
C LEU A 591 -3.55 -22.12 30.22
N ALA A 592 -3.93 -23.20 29.52
CA ALA A 592 -4.47 -24.43 30.10
C ALA A 592 -3.58 -25.61 29.71
N ALA A 593 -3.66 -26.74 30.42
CA ALA A 593 -2.92 -27.95 30.07
C ALA A 593 -3.40 -28.55 28.73
N ALA A 594 -2.46 -28.99 27.88
CA ALA A 594 -2.74 -29.65 26.61
C ALA A 594 -2.72 -31.17 26.77
N THR A 595 -3.69 -31.85 26.17
CA THR A 595 -3.62 -33.31 25.95
C THR A 595 -3.16 -33.56 24.52
N VAL A 596 -2.04 -34.24 24.38
CA VAL A 596 -1.33 -34.42 23.10
C VAL A 596 -1.19 -35.91 22.80
N THR A 597 -1.45 -36.29 21.55
CA THR A 597 -1.27 -37.63 21.01
C THR A 597 -0.23 -37.58 19.90
N ILE A 598 0.81 -38.40 20.00
CA ILE A 598 1.90 -38.49 19.04
C ILE A 598 1.86 -39.88 18.43
N SER A 599 1.71 -39.95 17.11
CA SER A 599 1.54 -41.20 16.37
C SER A 599 2.56 -41.32 15.25
N THR A 600 3.08 -42.52 15.04
CA THR A 600 3.89 -42.87 13.85
C THR A 600 3.44 -44.24 13.34
N PRO A 601 3.41 -44.50 12.02
CA PRO A 601 2.97 -45.76 11.47
C PRO A 601 3.71 -46.96 12.06
N GLY A 602 2.98 -48.03 12.40
CA GLY A 602 3.57 -49.27 12.92
C GLY A 602 3.95 -49.24 14.41
N ALA A 603 3.73 -48.13 15.12
CA ALA A 603 3.97 -48.03 16.57
C ALA A 603 2.72 -47.63 17.35
N THR A 604 2.72 -47.96 18.65
CA THR A 604 1.66 -47.51 19.58
C THR A 604 1.81 -46.02 19.85
N SER A 605 0.73 -45.27 19.68
CA SER A 605 0.70 -43.82 19.94
C SER A 605 1.11 -43.49 21.38
N GLN A 606 1.82 -42.39 21.52
CA GLN A 606 2.23 -41.83 22.81
C GLN A 606 1.26 -40.73 23.21
N HIS A 607 0.94 -40.63 24.50
CA HIS A 607 0.03 -39.61 25.04
C HIS A 607 0.75 -38.78 26.09
N LEU A 608 0.69 -37.46 25.96
CA LEU A 608 1.29 -36.50 26.89
C LEU A 608 0.23 -35.56 27.45
N SER A 609 0.40 -35.19 28.73
CA SER A 609 -0.28 -34.05 29.34
C SER A 609 0.76 -32.95 29.56
N VAL A 610 0.66 -31.86 28.80
CA VAL A 610 1.63 -30.77 28.82
C VAL A 610 1.05 -29.58 29.59
N PRO A 611 1.60 -29.18 30.75
CA PRO A 611 1.11 -28.04 31.52
C PRO A 611 1.07 -26.74 30.71
N ALA A 612 0.27 -25.76 31.15
CA ALA A 612 0.28 -24.42 30.57
C ALA A 612 1.67 -23.77 30.69
N GLY A 613 2.21 -23.26 29.58
CA GLY A 613 3.58 -22.72 29.53
C GLY A 613 4.69 -23.75 29.77
N GLY A 614 4.36 -25.04 29.77
CA GLY A 614 5.31 -26.13 30.02
C GLY A 614 5.66 -26.92 28.76
N GLU A 615 6.57 -27.86 28.95
CA GLU A 615 7.08 -28.79 27.95
C GLU A 615 6.97 -30.24 28.43
N ALA A 616 6.91 -31.17 27.48
CA ALA A 616 7.08 -32.60 27.70
C ALA A 616 7.66 -33.23 26.45
N TYR A 617 8.11 -34.49 26.52
CA TYR A 617 8.57 -35.22 25.34
C TYR A 617 8.11 -36.67 25.37
N ALA A 618 7.98 -37.25 24.18
CA ALA A 618 7.68 -38.66 24.00
C ALA A 618 8.84 -39.38 23.31
N ASN A 619 8.96 -40.67 23.62
CA ASN A 619 9.83 -41.60 22.94
C ASN A 619 8.99 -42.78 22.47
N PHE A 620 9.23 -43.24 21.25
CA PHE A 620 8.76 -44.57 20.87
C PHE A 620 9.77 -45.63 21.35
N PRO A 621 9.34 -46.90 21.46
CA PRO A 621 10.21 -48.01 21.82
C PRO A 621 11.40 -48.16 20.86
N ALA A 622 12.53 -48.69 21.36
CA ALA A 622 13.66 -49.06 20.51
C ALA A 622 13.22 -50.04 19.40
N GLY A 623 13.76 -49.87 18.19
CA GLY A 623 13.35 -50.61 17.00
C GLY A 623 12.20 -49.96 16.20
N THR A 624 11.63 -48.85 16.69
CA THR A 624 10.63 -48.09 15.93
C THR A 624 11.29 -47.31 14.80
N ILE A 625 10.76 -47.43 13.59
CA ILE A 625 11.15 -46.64 12.42
C ILE A 625 9.93 -46.41 11.53
N GLY A 626 9.77 -45.20 11.01
CA GLY A 626 8.69 -44.88 10.08
C GLY A 626 8.31 -43.41 10.08
N GLY A 627 7.39 -43.04 9.21
CA GLY A 627 6.92 -41.69 9.04
C GLY A 627 5.66 -41.66 8.16
N PRO A 628 4.91 -40.54 8.16
CA PRO A 628 5.16 -39.35 8.97
C PRO A 628 4.73 -39.49 10.43
N VAL A 629 5.41 -38.78 11.33
CA VAL A 629 4.95 -38.61 12.71
C VAL A 629 3.89 -37.51 12.73
N THR A 630 2.75 -37.78 13.37
CA THR A 630 1.68 -36.81 13.59
C THR A 630 1.59 -36.45 15.07
N VAL A 631 1.62 -35.15 15.38
CA VAL A 631 1.37 -34.61 16.71
C VAL A 631 -0.01 -33.96 16.68
N SER A 632 -0.96 -34.50 17.45
CA SER A 632 -2.34 -34.00 17.53
C SER A 632 -2.68 -33.57 18.96
N SER A 633 -3.33 -32.42 19.11
CA SER A 633 -3.67 -31.83 20.40
C SER A 633 -5.04 -31.17 20.36
N VAL A 634 -5.72 -31.15 21.51
CA VAL A 634 -7.02 -30.45 21.69
C VAL A 634 -6.89 -28.94 21.60
N GLN A 635 -5.68 -28.41 21.77
CA GLN A 635 -5.36 -26.99 21.62
C GLN A 635 -4.00 -26.84 20.92
N PRO A 636 -3.71 -25.68 20.29
CA PRO A 636 -2.45 -25.48 19.58
C PRO A 636 -1.22 -25.67 20.48
N VAL A 637 -0.29 -26.51 20.02
CA VAL A 637 1.02 -26.74 20.67
C VAL A 637 2.14 -26.56 19.65
N LEU A 638 3.34 -26.27 20.13
CA LEU A 638 4.57 -26.33 19.35
C LEU A 638 5.20 -27.71 19.55
N ALA A 639 5.79 -28.28 18.51
CA ALA A 639 6.49 -29.55 18.62
C ALA A 639 7.78 -29.55 17.80
N SER A 640 8.81 -30.26 18.26
CA SER A 640 10.04 -30.49 17.51
C SER A 640 10.47 -31.94 17.61
N GLN A 641 11.20 -32.41 16.61
CA GLN A 641 11.94 -33.65 16.68
C GLN A 641 13.37 -33.33 17.06
N ARG A 642 13.92 -34.10 18.00
CA ARG A 642 15.33 -34.04 18.36
C ARG A 642 15.98 -35.40 18.19
N VAL A 643 17.00 -35.41 17.34
CA VAL A 643 17.73 -36.61 16.92
C VAL A 643 19.15 -36.52 17.45
N GLN A 644 19.64 -37.62 18.02
CA GLN A 644 21.05 -37.85 18.30
C GLN A 644 21.56 -38.99 17.41
N PHE A 645 22.45 -38.65 16.47
CA PHE A 645 23.07 -39.59 15.57
C PHE A 645 24.58 -39.61 15.82
N ALA A 646 25.10 -40.76 16.29
CA ALA A 646 26.48 -40.92 16.74
C ALA A 646 26.90 -39.82 17.75
N GLN A 647 27.82 -38.94 17.40
CA GLN A 647 28.27 -37.82 18.25
C GLN A 647 27.67 -36.48 17.83
N SER A 648 26.62 -36.50 17.01
CA SER A 648 25.91 -35.31 16.56
C SER A 648 24.50 -35.25 17.11
N PHE A 649 23.95 -34.05 17.11
CA PHE A 649 22.52 -33.86 17.31
C PHE A 649 21.96 -32.87 16.29
N ASN A 650 20.67 -33.01 15.99
CA ASN A 650 19.91 -32.07 15.17
C ASN A 650 18.51 -31.92 15.77
N GLU A 651 17.94 -30.72 15.64
CA GLU A 651 16.56 -30.46 16.05
C GLU A 651 15.82 -29.67 14.98
N VAL A 652 14.60 -30.13 14.69
CA VAL A 652 13.76 -29.57 13.64
C VAL A 652 12.34 -29.40 14.17
N TRP A 653 11.75 -28.24 13.95
CA TRP A 653 10.34 -27.99 14.30
C TRP A 653 9.41 -28.86 13.47
N ALA A 654 8.31 -29.32 14.05
CA ALA A 654 7.20 -29.88 13.31
C ALA A 654 6.48 -28.79 12.50
N GLU A 655 5.95 -29.14 11.34
CA GLU A 655 5.18 -28.21 10.51
C GLU A 655 3.70 -28.59 10.43
N SER A 656 2.85 -27.58 10.36
CA SER A 656 1.41 -27.73 10.19
C SER A 656 1.01 -27.81 8.72
N ALA A 657 -0.21 -28.29 8.44
CA ALA A 657 -0.73 -28.29 7.07
C ALA A 657 -0.79 -26.88 6.43
N SER A 658 -0.88 -25.82 7.23
CA SER A 658 -0.85 -24.43 6.74
C SER A 658 0.52 -23.97 6.24
N GLN A 659 1.59 -24.71 6.53
CA GLN A 659 2.94 -24.46 6.02
C GLN A 659 3.24 -25.23 4.73
N ALA A 660 2.33 -26.13 4.31
CA ALA A 660 2.48 -26.87 3.07
C ALA A 660 2.45 -25.93 1.86
N SER A 661 3.32 -26.18 0.88
CA SER A 661 3.43 -25.36 -0.32
C SER A 661 3.19 -26.18 -1.59
N ALA A 662 2.68 -25.49 -2.62
CA ALA A 662 2.62 -26.04 -3.97
C ALA A 662 4.00 -26.01 -4.66
N THR A 663 4.88 -25.09 -4.28
CA THR A 663 6.25 -24.99 -4.77
C THR A 663 7.18 -24.61 -3.62
N SER A 664 8.27 -25.35 -3.42
CA SER A 664 9.27 -25.04 -2.40
C SER A 664 10.67 -25.41 -2.86
N HIS A 665 11.68 -24.87 -2.19
CA HIS A 665 13.08 -24.97 -2.60
C HIS A 665 14.03 -25.36 -1.45
N VAL A 666 15.12 -26.05 -1.82
CA VAL A 666 16.39 -25.99 -1.08
C VAL A 666 17.48 -25.46 -2.00
N VAL A 667 18.42 -24.69 -1.44
CA VAL A 667 19.43 -23.95 -2.23
C VAL A 667 20.65 -24.79 -2.61
N TRP A 668 20.68 -26.08 -2.29
CA TRP A 668 21.72 -26.99 -2.76
C TRP A 668 21.31 -28.46 -2.62
N TYR A 669 22.12 -29.31 -3.23
CA TYR A 669 22.11 -30.76 -3.12
C TYR A 669 23.52 -31.29 -3.36
N ASP A 670 23.93 -32.31 -2.60
CA ASP A 670 25.26 -32.89 -2.69
C ASP A 670 25.28 -34.40 -2.39
N LYS A 671 25.53 -35.18 -3.45
CA LYS A 671 25.96 -36.59 -3.39
C LYS A 671 27.29 -36.81 -4.10
N ALA A 672 28.12 -35.78 -4.21
CA ALA A 672 29.42 -35.86 -4.86
C ALA A 672 30.57 -35.68 -3.86
N SER A 673 30.40 -34.78 -2.89
CA SER A 673 31.48 -34.40 -1.97
C SER A 673 31.84 -35.50 -0.98
N PRO A 674 33.14 -35.63 -0.61
CA PRO A 674 33.56 -36.54 0.45
C PRO A 674 32.81 -36.29 1.76
N GLY A 675 32.33 -37.37 2.37
CA GLY A 675 31.56 -37.33 3.62
C GLY A 675 30.06 -37.12 3.42
N MET A 676 29.59 -36.57 2.29
CA MET A 676 28.16 -36.42 2.02
C MET A 676 27.53 -37.77 1.64
N MET A 677 26.56 -38.19 2.43
CA MET A 677 25.81 -39.44 2.29
C MET A 677 24.32 -39.15 2.39
N ASN A 678 23.51 -39.91 1.66
CA ASN A 678 22.05 -39.91 1.85
C ASN A 678 21.37 -38.53 1.83
N ASP A 679 21.83 -37.61 0.97
CA ASP A 679 21.11 -36.37 0.67
C ASP A 679 19.80 -36.71 -0.08
N ASN A 680 18.68 -36.57 0.60
CA ASN A 680 17.37 -36.94 0.08
C ASN A 680 16.36 -35.83 0.35
N ILE A 681 15.39 -35.69 -0.55
CA ILE A 681 14.27 -34.78 -0.37
C ILE A 681 13.07 -35.60 0.12
N HIS A 682 12.65 -35.37 1.36
CA HIS A 682 11.47 -35.98 1.95
C HIS A 682 10.25 -35.11 1.69
N ILE A 683 9.13 -35.73 1.35
CA ILE A 683 7.90 -35.04 0.96
C ILE A 683 6.74 -35.71 1.67
N LEU A 684 6.03 -34.92 2.47
CA LEU A 684 4.89 -35.34 3.27
C LEU A 684 3.64 -34.63 2.77
N ASN A 685 2.57 -35.40 2.59
CA ASN A 685 1.26 -34.87 2.19
C ASN A 685 0.32 -34.80 3.41
N PRO A 686 0.11 -33.61 4.00
CA PRO A 686 -0.79 -33.45 5.14
C PRO A 686 -2.28 -33.44 4.74
N GLY A 687 -2.59 -33.55 3.44
CA GLY A 687 -3.94 -33.49 2.89
C GLY A 687 -4.69 -34.82 2.89
N GLY A 688 -6.00 -34.74 2.67
CA GLY A 688 -6.90 -35.91 2.65
C GLY A 688 -6.95 -36.69 1.33
N THR A 689 -6.23 -36.25 0.29
CA THR A 689 -6.13 -36.91 -1.02
C THR A 689 -4.67 -36.99 -1.47
N ALA A 690 -4.33 -37.94 -2.33
CA ALA A 690 -2.96 -38.06 -2.85
C ALA A 690 -2.51 -36.79 -3.62
N ALA A 691 -1.22 -36.50 -3.57
CA ALA A 691 -0.57 -35.41 -4.30
C ALA A 691 0.42 -36.00 -5.34
N THR A 692 0.48 -35.41 -6.52
CA THR A 692 1.50 -35.72 -7.54
C THR A 692 2.54 -34.62 -7.55
N VAL A 693 3.80 -34.97 -7.36
CA VAL A 693 4.90 -34.03 -7.12
C VAL A 693 6.04 -34.28 -8.10
N THR A 694 6.60 -33.21 -8.68
CA THR A 694 7.87 -33.24 -9.43
C THR A 694 8.98 -32.72 -8.53
N VAL A 695 10.12 -33.42 -8.50
CA VAL A 695 11.35 -32.95 -7.85
C VAL A 695 12.42 -32.77 -8.90
N SER A 696 12.90 -31.54 -9.09
CA SER A 696 13.85 -31.19 -10.14
C SER A 696 15.13 -30.60 -9.56
N LEU A 697 16.26 -30.96 -10.16
CA LEU A 697 17.58 -30.39 -9.91
C LEU A 697 18.24 -30.15 -11.27
N LEU A 698 18.81 -28.97 -11.47
CA LEU A 698 19.44 -28.61 -12.75
C LEU A 698 20.56 -29.60 -13.09
N GLY A 699 20.51 -30.16 -14.29
CA GLY A 699 21.49 -31.16 -14.76
C GLY A 699 21.23 -32.60 -14.31
N ALA A 700 20.17 -32.85 -13.53
CA ALA A 700 19.75 -34.19 -13.13
C ALA A 700 18.34 -34.54 -13.67
N PRO A 701 17.99 -35.83 -13.84
CA PRO A 701 16.64 -36.23 -14.25
C PRO A 701 15.58 -35.83 -13.22
N THR A 702 14.52 -35.16 -13.66
CA THR A 702 13.35 -34.86 -12.82
C THR A 702 12.67 -36.14 -12.35
N GLN A 703 12.32 -36.21 -11.07
CA GLN A 703 11.61 -37.32 -10.45
C GLN A 703 10.12 -36.98 -10.30
N ASN A 704 9.25 -37.93 -10.63
CA ASN A 704 7.80 -37.81 -10.47
C ASN A 704 7.34 -38.78 -9.38
N LEU A 705 6.70 -38.25 -8.34
CA LEU A 705 6.28 -39.02 -7.17
C LEU A 705 4.77 -38.85 -6.94
N ILE A 706 4.14 -39.90 -6.44
CA ILE A 706 2.78 -39.84 -5.89
C ILE A 706 2.91 -39.99 -4.38
N VAL A 707 2.46 -38.98 -3.64
CA VAL A 707 2.49 -38.94 -2.17
C VAL A 707 1.08 -39.23 -1.66
N PRO A 708 0.83 -40.40 -1.01
CA PRO A 708 -0.49 -40.75 -0.49
C PRO A 708 -1.01 -39.72 0.53
N ALA A 709 -2.33 -39.66 0.73
CA ALA A 709 -2.94 -38.84 1.78
C ALA A 709 -2.40 -39.23 3.16
N GLY A 710 -1.89 -38.25 3.92
CA GLY A 710 -1.25 -38.49 5.21
C GLY A 710 0.03 -39.32 5.16
N GLY A 711 0.60 -39.54 3.96
CA GLY A 711 1.79 -40.33 3.74
C GLY A 711 3.02 -39.50 3.41
N GLU A 712 4.15 -40.18 3.30
CA GLU A 712 5.42 -39.62 2.81
C GLU A 712 5.93 -40.33 1.55
N ALA A 713 6.76 -39.64 0.78
CA ALA A 713 7.63 -40.19 -0.25
C ALA A 713 8.97 -39.45 -0.20
N TYR A 714 10.01 -40.00 -0.82
CA TYR A 714 11.28 -39.30 -0.94
C TYR A 714 11.84 -39.36 -2.36
N ALA A 715 12.55 -38.31 -2.75
CA ALA A 715 13.31 -38.22 -3.99
C ALA A 715 14.81 -38.28 -3.69
N THR A 716 15.55 -38.91 -4.61
CA THR A 716 17.00 -39.03 -4.49
C THR A 716 17.66 -38.98 -5.87
N PHE A 717 18.68 -38.13 -6.04
CA PHE A 717 19.41 -38.03 -7.30
C PHE A 717 20.61 -39.00 -7.32
N PRO A 718 21.13 -39.36 -8.51
CA PRO A 718 22.24 -40.29 -8.64
C PRO A 718 23.50 -39.87 -7.86
N GLN A 719 24.33 -40.85 -7.47
CA GLN A 719 25.65 -40.57 -6.88
C GLN A 719 26.50 -39.71 -7.84
N GLY A 720 27.24 -38.74 -7.30
CA GLY A 720 28.01 -37.77 -8.08
C GLY A 720 27.23 -36.51 -8.46
N THR A 721 25.93 -36.44 -8.16
CA THR A 721 25.13 -35.23 -8.37
C THR A 721 25.48 -34.17 -7.34
N ILE A 722 25.73 -32.94 -7.78
CA ILE A 722 25.95 -31.77 -6.92
C ILE A 722 25.40 -30.54 -7.64
N GLY A 723 24.79 -29.61 -6.90
CA GLY A 723 24.28 -28.37 -7.45
C GLY A 723 23.10 -27.83 -6.67
N GLY A 724 22.22 -27.12 -7.36
CA GLY A 724 20.99 -26.56 -6.81
C GLY A 724 20.42 -25.47 -7.74
N PRO A 725 19.24 -24.93 -7.43
CA PRO A 725 18.39 -25.36 -6.31
C PRO A 725 17.73 -26.69 -6.62
N VAL A 726 17.27 -27.40 -5.58
CA VAL A 726 16.26 -28.43 -5.77
C VAL A 726 14.90 -27.77 -5.62
N THR A 727 14.01 -28.05 -6.56
CA THR A 727 12.64 -27.53 -6.55
C THR A 727 11.66 -28.69 -6.42
N VAL A 728 10.74 -28.57 -5.47
CA VAL A 728 9.61 -29.48 -5.27
C VAL A 728 8.36 -28.76 -5.75
N THR A 729 7.63 -29.34 -6.72
CA THR A 729 6.42 -28.74 -7.28
C THR A 729 5.28 -29.73 -7.31
N VAL A 730 4.14 -29.35 -6.74
CA VAL A 730 2.88 -30.10 -6.80
C VAL A 730 2.24 -29.84 -8.17
N THR A 731 2.08 -30.91 -8.95
CA THR A 731 1.45 -30.86 -10.28
C THR A 731 -0.04 -31.17 -10.24
N SER A 732 -0.51 -31.90 -9.22
CA SER A 732 -1.92 -32.12 -8.92
C SER A 732 -2.12 -32.57 -7.47
N GLY A 733 -3.29 -32.27 -6.90
CA GLY A 733 -3.60 -32.60 -5.49
C GLY A 733 -3.25 -31.45 -4.52
N PRO A 734 -3.22 -31.74 -3.20
CA PRO A 734 -2.94 -30.73 -2.17
C PRO A 734 -1.46 -30.33 -2.13
N ALA A 735 -1.21 -29.16 -1.52
CA ALA A 735 0.13 -28.72 -1.16
C ALA A 735 0.83 -29.73 -0.22
N VAL A 736 2.17 -29.77 -0.27
CA VAL A 736 2.99 -30.73 0.49
C VAL A 736 3.99 -30.01 1.39
N LEU A 737 4.40 -30.68 2.47
CA LEU A 737 5.55 -30.30 3.28
C LEU A 737 6.77 -31.03 2.72
N ALA A 738 7.92 -30.37 2.59
CA ALA A 738 9.12 -31.02 2.10
C ALA A 738 10.35 -30.60 2.92
N SER A 739 11.29 -31.52 3.10
CA SER A 739 12.56 -31.25 3.78
C SER A 739 13.70 -31.87 2.99
N GLN A 740 14.89 -31.30 3.16
CA GLN A 740 16.13 -31.94 2.76
C GLN A 740 16.76 -32.59 3.98
N ARG A 741 17.17 -33.84 3.81
CA ARG A 741 17.79 -34.64 4.84
C ARG A 741 19.15 -35.13 4.36
N VAL A 742 20.20 -34.83 5.11
CA VAL A 742 21.58 -35.11 4.70
C VAL A 742 22.35 -35.75 5.85
N GLN A 743 23.18 -36.73 5.51
CA GLN A 743 24.21 -37.25 6.41
C GLN A 743 25.57 -36.73 5.95
N TYR A 744 26.35 -36.19 6.88
CA TYR A 744 27.71 -35.74 6.61
C TYR A 744 28.65 -36.42 7.60
N TYR A 745 29.45 -37.37 7.13
CA TYR A 745 30.22 -38.29 7.96
C TYR A 745 29.36 -38.98 9.03
N SER A 746 29.62 -38.73 10.32
CA SER A 746 28.85 -39.25 11.45
C SER A 746 27.87 -38.20 12.00
N SER A 747 27.52 -37.21 11.19
CA SER A 747 26.53 -36.18 11.52
C SER A 747 25.33 -36.23 10.60
N PHE A 748 24.26 -35.61 11.05
CA PHE A 748 22.98 -35.55 10.37
C PHE A 748 22.40 -34.15 10.48
N ASN A 749 21.80 -33.65 9.39
CA ASN A 749 21.06 -32.39 9.38
C ASN A 749 19.79 -32.55 8.55
N GLU A 750 18.67 -32.05 9.06
CA GLU A 750 17.45 -31.87 8.30
C GLU A 750 16.96 -30.43 8.37
N ILE A 751 16.44 -29.94 7.25
CA ILE A 751 15.87 -28.61 7.14
C ILE A 751 14.64 -28.66 6.23
N TRP A 752 13.56 -27.99 6.63
CA TRP A 752 12.39 -27.80 5.77
C TRP A 752 12.76 -26.98 4.53
N THR A 753 12.07 -27.21 3.41
CA THR A 753 12.16 -26.35 2.24
C THR A 753 11.56 -24.97 2.53
N ALA A 754 11.96 -23.97 1.76
CA ALA A 754 11.43 -22.60 1.84
C ALA A 754 10.55 -22.23 0.65
#